data_AF-A0A9E3VFF8-F1
#
_entry.id   AF-A0A9E3VFF8-F1
#
_cell.length_a   1.000
_cell.length_b   1.000
_cell.length_c   1.000
_cell.angle_alpha   90.00
_cell.angle_beta   90.00
_cell.angle_gamma   90.00
#
_symmetry.space_group_name_H-M   'P 1'
#
loop_
_entity.id
_entity.type
_entity.pdbx_description
1 polymer ?
#
loop_
_entity_poly.entity_id
_entity_poly.type
_entity_poly.pdbx_seq_one_letter_code
_entity_poly.pdbx_strand_id
1 'polypeptide(L)'
;MKSLNILAVFFLTTLIGCNKEIPSYISSPIHTTHYPEFRARYPVEIDGLWGYINVNGVIAIQPQFHVARKFSEGLAAVRRDGYYGFIDTNGTEVIPALFAYAYDFHNGYAKVWIDDQECYIDSKGNKLFDHKYVEVNETTVPNYFTVITQLHHYGIVNSTGKLIVDTVFDGIQQFTGRQAIVYKNKFDNKRYVQEVGIVDTAGMYSVQLGRYSGIKNLFNGYTEAITTDSVNKKEVWIYHIIDSLGTVCYTFPYNSHHHMHEFFCGNVGIEDNVKNKRKYGIYDRFIDYQGNTVFTVDTSIIMVSPFKSNRTFKMFPYRRYQLINANGQLINSDVFYDHTYYEYTPEGYENFFADSIEFVETKLGWRAIHYNGKYISSTKKLSDSFGEFHRTGTVLHFTVGHSYDNDNTYKHGFWNIANDICCLPRFTEIDENEVGSKNLIRVEANDTTGYINQQGVFVWFRVRSSMQNSLNKINIDSVVSIEYLAPKALHFNIPHFVYIGNLHSKSDSIIYEKSKKGITENLQLQLVIKVLNIKNWFGCEGYGGIFKNVSNDTLVMGNNTIIIQALNEDKNWKTIFYERGPSCGNYYIPISFLMPGDGWNFIIPKFYGSIKTKFRVVVYINSLYYPKVPVLKEPIKIISDEFDGYINPGQFIDHQSGHFGMY
;
A
#
# COMPACT_ATOMS: atom_id res chain seq x y z
N MET A 1 -8.57 -63.34 -21.17
CA MET A 1 -8.74 -63.59 -22.62
C MET A 1 -9.13 -62.28 -23.29
N LYS A 2 -8.44 -61.94 -24.38
CA LYS A 2 -8.63 -60.74 -25.21
C LYS A 2 -9.99 -60.73 -25.90
N SER A 3 -10.56 -59.53 -26.10
CA SER A 3 -11.09 -58.96 -27.37
C SER A 3 -12.26 -58.00 -27.05
N LEU A 4 -12.22 -56.69 -27.36
CA LEU A 4 -12.17 -55.92 -28.63
C LEU A 4 -13.57 -55.51 -29.14
N ASN A 5 -13.75 -54.18 -29.33
CA ASN A 5 -14.52 -53.49 -30.39
C ASN A 5 -16.08 -53.50 -30.33
N ILE A 6 -16.89 -52.51 -30.77
CA ILE A 6 -16.74 -51.26 -31.57
C ILE A 6 -18.07 -50.43 -31.51
N LEU A 7 -17.97 -49.11 -31.71
CA LEU A 7 -18.89 -48.04 -32.20
C LEU A 7 -20.43 -47.97 -31.94
N ALA A 8 -20.81 -46.83 -31.34
CA ALA A 8 -21.73 -45.74 -31.76
C ALA A 8 -22.83 -45.95 -32.84
N VAL A 9 -24.07 -45.45 -32.55
CA VAL A 9 -24.97 -44.70 -33.48
C VAL A 9 -25.90 -43.73 -32.70
N PHE A 10 -26.11 -42.56 -33.30
CA PHE A 10 -26.95 -41.39 -32.98
C PHE A 10 -28.47 -41.63 -32.86
N PHE A 11 -29.17 -40.69 -32.20
CA PHE A 11 -30.47 -40.19 -32.68
C PHE A 11 -30.62 -38.67 -32.47
N LEU A 12 -31.14 -38.02 -33.51
CA LEU A 12 -31.44 -36.60 -33.66
C LEU A 12 -32.96 -36.41 -33.52
N THR A 13 -33.43 -35.38 -32.82
CA THR A 13 -34.71 -34.71 -33.14
C THR A 13 -34.63 -33.23 -32.78
N THR A 14 -34.87 -32.39 -33.78
CA THR A 14 -35.08 -30.93 -33.72
C THR A 14 -36.59 -30.62 -33.68
N LEU A 15 -36.99 -29.49 -33.08
CA LEU A 15 -37.78 -28.40 -33.70
C LEU A 15 -38.22 -27.33 -32.67
N ILE A 16 -37.73 -26.09 -32.89
CA ILE A 16 -38.40 -24.77 -32.91
C ILE A 16 -39.32 -24.39 -31.72
N GLY A 17 -39.22 -23.22 -31.06
CA GLY A 17 -38.44 -22.00 -31.27
C GLY A 17 -39.08 -20.85 -30.46
N CYS A 18 -38.29 -19.85 -30.03
CA CYS A 18 -38.69 -18.44 -29.96
C CYS A 18 -37.46 -17.60 -29.58
N ASN A 19 -36.94 -16.84 -30.54
CA ASN A 19 -35.87 -15.87 -30.34
C ASN A 19 -36.43 -14.62 -29.65
N LYS A 20 -35.83 -14.26 -28.50
CA LYS A 20 -35.65 -12.86 -28.11
C LYS A 20 -34.19 -12.67 -27.75
N GLU A 21 -33.49 -11.91 -28.58
CA GLU A 21 -32.11 -11.50 -28.38
C GLU A 21 -32.00 -10.69 -27.08
N ILE A 22 -31.14 -11.15 -26.19
CA ILE A 22 -30.64 -10.38 -25.03
C ILE A 22 -29.24 -9.91 -25.45
N PRO A 23 -28.92 -8.61 -25.35
CA PRO A 23 -27.59 -8.12 -25.69
C PRO A 23 -26.54 -8.73 -24.75
N SER A 24 -25.55 -9.41 -25.34
CA SER A 24 -24.37 -9.92 -24.64
C SER A 24 -23.48 -8.76 -24.21
N TYR A 25 -23.67 -8.25 -22.99
CA TYR A 25 -22.60 -7.50 -22.33
C TYR A 25 -21.52 -8.47 -21.88
N ILE A 26 -20.31 -8.16 -22.30
CA ILE A 26 -19.06 -8.87 -22.06
C ILE A 26 -18.89 -9.09 -20.56
N SER A 27 -19.11 -10.32 -20.11
CA SER A 27 -18.48 -10.81 -18.89
C SER A 27 -16.99 -10.96 -19.21
N SER A 28 -16.16 -10.06 -18.70
CA SER A 28 -14.73 -10.31 -18.61
C SER A 28 -14.56 -11.67 -17.91
N PRO A 29 -13.78 -12.62 -18.46
CA PRO A 29 -13.49 -13.82 -17.72
C PRO A 29 -12.68 -13.39 -16.50
N ILE A 30 -13.26 -13.55 -15.31
CA ILE A 30 -12.48 -13.54 -14.09
C ILE A 30 -11.51 -14.71 -14.25
N HIS A 31 -10.24 -14.41 -14.53
CA HIS A 31 -9.16 -15.39 -14.47
C HIS A 31 -8.98 -15.80 -13.01
N THR A 32 -9.89 -16.63 -12.51
CA THR A 32 -9.58 -17.48 -11.37
C THR A 32 -8.68 -18.58 -11.91
N THR A 33 -7.37 -18.36 -11.84
CA THR A 33 -6.40 -19.45 -11.99
C THR A 33 -6.69 -20.45 -10.87
N HIS A 34 -7.47 -21.47 -11.20
CA HIS A 34 -7.81 -22.59 -10.32
C HIS A 34 -6.54 -23.44 -10.16
N TYR A 35 -5.62 -23.02 -9.30
CA TYR A 35 -4.54 -23.89 -8.85
C TYR A 35 -5.19 -24.97 -7.97
N PRO A 36 -5.16 -26.25 -8.37
CA PRO A 36 -5.79 -27.31 -7.58
C PRO A 36 -5.22 -27.30 -6.15
N GLU A 37 -6.12 -27.46 -5.18
CA GLU A 37 -5.91 -27.31 -3.72
C GLU A 37 -4.73 -28.14 -3.15
N PHE A 38 -4.16 -29.08 -3.91
CA PHE A 38 -3.00 -29.90 -3.55
C PHE A 38 -1.63 -29.22 -3.73
N ARG A 39 -1.56 -28.00 -4.28
CA ARG A 39 -0.29 -27.28 -4.54
C ARG A 39 -0.03 -26.07 -3.65
N ALA A 40 -0.92 -25.72 -2.73
CA ALA A 40 -0.67 -24.59 -1.84
C ALA A 40 0.59 -24.83 -0.97
N ARG A 41 1.41 -23.79 -0.86
CA ARG A 41 2.70 -23.77 -0.15
C ARG A 41 2.79 -22.48 0.64
N TYR A 42 3.00 -22.58 1.95
CA TYR A 42 3.08 -21.42 2.84
C TYR A 42 4.50 -21.28 3.38
N PRO A 43 5.12 -20.10 3.24
CA PRO A 43 6.50 -19.90 3.67
C PRO A 43 6.59 -19.98 5.19
N VAL A 44 7.54 -20.75 5.70
CA VAL A 44 7.83 -20.87 7.14
C VAL A 44 9.32 -20.71 7.37
N GLU A 45 9.68 -20.02 8.45
CA GLU A 45 11.06 -19.92 8.92
C GLU A 45 11.31 -20.94 10.03
N ILE A 46 12.31 -21.80 9.84
CA ILE A 46 12.76 -22.80 10.82
C ILE A 46 14.28 -22.68 10.92
N ASP A 47 14.79 -22.46 12.13
CA ASP A 47 16.22 -22.32 12.43
C ASP A 47 16.96 -21.26 11.56
N GLY A 48 16.26 -20.17 11.21
CA GLY A 48 16.83 -19.06 10.45
C GLY A 48 16.85 -19.24 8.92
N LEU A 49 16.29 -20.35 8.41
CA LEU A 49 16.10 -20.58 6.99
C LEU A 49 14.61 -20.74 6.67
N TRP A 50 14.25 -20.36 5.45
CA TRP A 50 12.91 -20.46 4.94
C TRP A 50 12.71 -21.73 4.12
N GLY A 51 11.57 -22.38 4.37
CA GLY A 51 11.02 -23.48 3.59
C GLY A 51 9.53 -23.26 3.39
N TYR A 52 8.80 -24.32 3.03
CA TYR A 52 7.35 -24.24 2.83
C TYR A 52 6.62 -25.42 3.45
N ILE A 53 5.48 -25.15 4.08
CA ILE A 53 4.52 -26.17 4.51
C ILE A 53 3.37 -26.30 3.51
N ASN A 54 2.69 -27.44 3.51
CA ASN A 54 1.40 -27.59 2.84
C ASN A 54 0.24 -27.15 3.75
N VAL A 55 -1.00 -27.25 3.24
CA VAL A 55 -2.25 -26.92 3.96
C VAL A 55 -2.47 -27.69 5.27
N ASN A 56 -1.76 -28.81 5.47
CA ASN A 56 -1.85 -29.63 6.68
C ASN A 56 -0.72 -29.31 7.68
N GLY A 57 0.10 -28.28 7.43
CA GLY A 57 1.22 -27.92 8.31
C GLY A 57 2.46 -28.79 8.16
N VAL A 58 2.48 -29.71 7.19
CA VAL A 58 3.61 -30.60 6.94
C VAL A 58 4.62 -29.91 6.02
N ILE A 59 5.91 -29.96 6.37
CA ILE A 59 7.00 -29.42 5.54
C ILE A 59 6.97 -30.10 4.16
N ALA A 60 6.70 -29.29 3.14
CA ALA A 60 6.66 -29.70 1.73
C ALA A 60 7.95 -29.35 0.98
N ILE A 61 8.61 -28.25 1.35
CA ILE A 61 9.94 -27.86 0.86
C ILE A 61 10.79 -27.58 2.10
N GLN A 62 11.92 -28.29 2.23
CA GLN A 62 12.79 -28.15 3.39
C GLN A 62 13.34 -26.72 3.52
N PRO A 63 13.54 -26.21 4.75
CA PRO A 63 14.20 -24.95 4.99
C PRO A 63 15.60 -24.94 4.35
N GLN A 64 15.79 -24.09 3.35
CA GLN A 64 17.06 -23.98 2.60
C GLN A 64 17.29 -22.60 2.00
N PHE A 65 16.30 -21.70 2.07
CA PHE A 65 16.38 -20.36 1.49
C PHE A 65 16.63 -19.31 2.57
N HIS A 66 17.32 -18.23 2.21
CA HIS A 66 17.50 -17.11 3.13
C HIS A 66 16.25 -16.22 3.21
N VAL A 67 15.45 -16.20 2.14
CA VAL A 67 14.15 -15.53 2.03
C VAL A 67 13.27 -16.37 1.11
N ALA A 68 11.99 -16.45 1.42
CA ALA A 68 11.00 -17.15 0.60
C ALA A 68 9.69 -16.36 0.56
N ARG A 69 9.30 -15.88 -0.63
CA ARG A 69 8.00 -15.22 -0.83
C ARG A 69 6.88 -16.24 -1.00
N LYS A 70 5.63 -15.77 -0.97
CA LYS A 70 4.45 -16.61 -1.26
C LYS A 70 4.49 -17.06 -2.73
N PHE A 71 3.85 -18.19 -3.00
CA PHE A 71 3.65 -18.61 -4.39
C PHE A 71 2.59 -17.73 -5.06
N SER A 72 2.92 -17.19 -6.22
CA SER A 72 2.00 -16.50 -7.13
C SER A 72 2.17 -17.05 -8.54
N GLU A 73 1.05 -17.27 -9.24
CA GLU A 73 1.03 -17.86 -10.58
C GLU A 73 1.87 -19.16 -10.72
N GLY A 74 1.96 -19.94 -9.63
CA GLY A 74 2.69 -21.21 -9.58
C GLY A 74 4.20 -21.11 -9.32
N LEU A 75 4.75 -19.90 -9.18
CA LEU A 75 6.16 -19.62 -8.87
C LEU A 75 6.30 -18.86 -7.56
N ALA A 76 7.43 -19.02 -6.86
CA ALA A 76 7.77 -18.20 -5.70
C ALA A 76 9.18 -17.65 -5.83
N ALA A 77 9.34 -16.35 -5.57
CA ALA A 77 10.64 -15.73 -5.48
C ALA A 77 11.34 -16.22 -4.21
N VAL A 78 12.51 -16.83 -4.36
CA VAL A 78 13.34 -17.31 -3.25
C VAL A 78 14.75 -16.77 -3.37
N ARG A 79 15.40 -16.57 -2.23
CA ARG A 79 16.78 -16.09 -2.18
C ARG A 79 17.74 -17.16 -1.70
N ARG A 80 18.78 -17.38 -2.49
CA ARG A 80 19.95 -18.22 -2.18
C ARG A 80 21.20 -17.49 -2.62
N ASP A 81 22.28 -17.66 -1.87
CA ASP A 81 23.60 -17.10 -2.24
C ASP A 81 23.58 -15.58 -2.53
N GLY A 82 22.62 -14.84 -1.94
CA GLY A 82 22.47 -13.39 -2.11
C GLY A 82 21.50 -12.93 -3.20
N TYR A 83 21.12 -13.80 -4.13
CA TYR A 83 20.34 -13.45 -5.31
C TYR A 83 18.95 -14.10 -5.29
N TYR A 84 17.99 -13.41 -5.89
CA TYR A 84 16.63 -13.92 -6.10
C TYR A 84 16.56 -14.74 -7.38
N GLY A 85 15.90 -15.88 -7.27
CA GLY A 85 15.43 -16.69 -8.39
C GLY A 85 13.99 -17.14 -8.11
N PHE A 86 13.45 -18.02 -8.94
CA PHE A 86 12.08 -18.51 -8.80
C PHE A 86 12.04 -20.03 -8.79
N ILE A 87 11.27 -20.57 -7.85
CA ILE A 87 11.01 -22.01 -7.74
C ILE A 87 9.57 -22.36 -8.06
N ASP A 88 9.33 -23.59 -8.50
CA ASP A 88 7.99 -24.18 -8.61
C ASP A 88 7.49 -24.72 -7.26
N THR A 89 6.24 -25.19 -7.24
CA THR A 89 5.60 -25.74 -6.02
C THR A 89 6.23 -27.05 -5.50
N ASN A 90 7.16 -27.65 -6.25
CA ASN A 90 7.97 -28.79 -5.80
C ASN A 90 9.32 -28.36 -5.20
N GLY A 91 9.63 -27.05 -5.21
CA GLY A 91 10.93 -26.52 -4.80
C GLY A 91 12.00 -26.60 -5.88
N THR A 92 11.62 -26.91 -7.13
CA THR A 92 12.54 -26.95 -8.27
C THR A 92 12.78 -25.54 -8.77
N GLU A 93 14.06 -25.16 -8.94
CA GLU A 93 14.44 -23.88 -9.53
C GLU A 93 13.99 -23.82 -11.00
N VAL A 94 13.11 -22.88 -11.33
CA VAL A 94 12.61 -22.60 -12.68
C VAL A 94 13.39 -21.46 -13.32
N ILE A 95 13.68 -20.42 -12.52
CA ILE A 95 14.49 -19.29 -12.94
C ILE A 95 15.67 -19.19 -11.96
N PRO A 96 16.93 -19.28 -12.44
CA PRO A 96 18.10 -19.25 -11.57
C PRO A 96 18.18 -18.00 -10.69
N ALA A 97 18.78 -18.14 -9.52
CA ALA A 97 19.01 -17.04 -8.60
C ALA A 97 20.09 -16.08 -9.11
N LEU A 98 19.68 -15.10 -9.92
CA LEU A 98 20.57 -14.14 -10.59
C LEU A 98 20.14 -12.67 -10.39
N PHE A 99 18.96 -12.43 -9.80
CA PHE A 99 18.42 -11.09 -9.66
C PHE A 99 18.83 -10.47 -8.33
N ALA A 100 19.18 -9.19 -8.36
CA ALA A 100 19.47 -8.46 -7.13
C ALA A 100 18.21 -8.37 -6.24
N TYR A 101 17.05 -8.24 -6.87
CA TYR A 101 15.74 -8.24 -6.23
C TYR A 101 14.65 -8.76 -7.18
N ALA A 102 13.57 -9.33 -6.63
CA ALA A 102 12.44 -9.84 -7.40
C ALA A 102 11.11 -9.66 -6.63
N TYR A 103 10.09 -9.20 -7.34
CA TYR A 103 8.69 -9.24 -6.91
C TYR A 103 8.01 -10.55 -7.31
N ASP A 104 6.81 -10.77 -6.79
CA ASP A 104 5.99 -11.92 -7.14
C ASP A 104 5.47 -11.80 -8.58
N PHE A 105 5.15 -12.95 -9.20
CA PHE A 105 4.52 -12.96 -10.52
C PHE A 105 3.08 -12.42 -10.44
N HIS A 106 2.73 -11.53 -11.37
CA HIS A 106 1.39 -11.02 -11.58
C HIS A 106 1.16 -10.77 -13.08
N ASN A 107 0.01 -11.15 -13.61
CA ASN A 107 -0.33 -11.02 -15.03
C ASN A 107 0.67 -11.70 -15.99
N GLY A 108 1.34 -12.77 -15.55
CA GLY A 108 2.29 -13.55 -16.34
C GLY A 108 3.74 -13.03 -16.34
N TYR A 109 4.05 -11.97 -15.58
CA TYR A 109 5.39 -11.41 -15.48
C TYR A 109 5.75 -11.01 -14.04
N ALA A 110 7.05 -10.82 -13.77
CA ALA A 110 7.55 -10.35 -12.48
C ALA A 110 8.53 -9.18 -12.69
N LYS A 111 8.46 -8.17 -11.83
CA LYS A 111 9.43 -7.08 -11.79
C LYS A 111 10.70 -7.53 -11.06
N VAL A 112 11.86 -7.42 -11.70
CA VAL A 112 13.16 -7.84 -11.17
C VAL A 112 14.24 -6.79 -11.43
N TRP A 113 15.33 -6.86 -10.68
CA TRP A 113 16.50 -5.99 -10.88
C TRP A 113 17.69 -6.78 -11.41
N ILE A 114 18.23 -6.30 -12.53
CA ILE A 114 19.44 -6.79 -13.19
C ILE A 114 20.35 -5.59 -13.38
N ASP A 115 21.58 -5.65 -12.86
CA ASP A 115 22.60 -4.59 -13.00
C ASP A 115 22.08 -3.18 -12.67
N ASP A 116 21.43 -3.02 -11.51
CA ASP A 116 20.80 -1.78 -11.02
C ASP A 116 19.64 -1.24 -11.89
N GLN A 117 19.17 -1.98 -12.90
CA GLN A 117 18.00 -1.62 -13.72
C GLN A 117 16.81 -2.51 -13.42
N GLU A 118 15.65 -1.90 -13.20
CA GLU A 118 14.39 -2.62 -13.15
C GLU A 118 14.01 -3.14 -14.54
N CYS A 119 13.42 -4.33 -14.58
CA CYS A 119 12.83 -4.88 -15.80
C CYS A 119 11.71 -5.86 -15.45
N TYR A 120 10.88 -6.19 -16.43
CA TYR A 120 9.89 -7.26 -16.29
C TYR A 120 10.38 -8.51 -17.01
N ILE A 121 10.23 -9.66 -16.37
CA ILE A 121 10.54 -10.98 -16.95
C ILE A 121 9.28 -11.83 -17.08
N ASP A 122 9.24 -12.71 -18.08
CA ASP A 122 8.23 -13.75 -18.21
C ASP A 122 8.48 -14.92 -17.24
N SER A 123 7.55 -15.89 -17.21
CA SER A 123 7.64 -17.09 -16.35
C SER A 123 8.78 -18.06 -16.70
N LYS A 124 9.55 -17.77 -17.75
CA LYS A 124 10.77 -18.50 -18.14
C LYS A 124 12.04 -17.71 -17.84
N GLY A 125 11.92 -16.49 -17.28
CA GLY A 125 13.04 -15.61 -16.97
C GLY A 125 13.52 -14.73 -18.13
N ASN A 126 12.78 -14.66 -19.24
CA ASN A 126 13.15 -13.78 -20.35
C ASN A 126 12.66 -12.36 -20.08
N LYS A 127 13.50 -11.35 -20.30
CA LYS A 127 13.08 -9.94 -20.28
C LYS A 127 11.95 -9.71 -21.30
N LEU A 128 10.91 -8.98 -20.91
CA LEU A 128 9.82 -8.60 -21.81
C LEU A 128 10.28 -7.62 -22.88
N PHE A 129 11.03 -6.58 -22.49
CA PHE A 129 11.64 -5.61 -23.40
C PHE A 129 12.79 -4.86 -22.71
N ASP A 130 13.75 -4.38 -23.50
CA ASP A 130 14.77 -3.43 -23.04
C ASP A 130 14.23 -2.00 -23.09
N HIS A 131 14.65 -1.14 -22.15
CA HIS A 131 14.20 0.25 -22.11
C HIS A 131 15.25 1.24 -21.62
N LYS A 132 14.95 2.52 -21.86
CA LYS A 132 15.74 3.69 -21.41
C LYS A 132 14.99 4.57 -20.39
N TYR A 133 13.80 4.13 -19.97
CA TYR A 133 12.96 4.84 -19.01
C TYR A 133 13.57 4.76 -17.62
N VAL A 134 13.35 5.81 -16.82
CA VAL A 134 13.78 5.81 -15.41
C VAL A 134 12.87 4.93 -14.56
N GLU A 135 11.62 4.75 -14.98
CA GLU A 135 10.62 3.94 -14.30
C GLU A 135 9.64 3.33 -15.30
N VAL A 136 9.23 2.08 -15.03
CA VAL A 136 8.26 1.28 -15.76
C VAL A 136 7.31 0.63 -14.76
N ASN A 137 6.05 1.05 -14.78
CA ASN A 137 5.03 0.60 -13.86
C ASN A 137 3.95 -0.19 -14.59
N GLU A 138 3.61 -1.34 -14.05
CA GLU A 138 2.46 -2.11 -14.50
C GLU A 138 1.17 -1.29 -14.38
N THR A 139 0.27 -1.45 -15.35
CA THR A 139 -1.08 -0.89 -15.27
C THR A 139 -2.09 -1.94 -14.86
N THR A 140 -3.30 -1.53 -14.50
CA THR A 140 -4.43 -2.44 -14.28
C THR A 140 -4.88 -3.18 -15.55
N VAL A 141 -4.35 -2.81 -16.72
CA VAL A 141 -4.58 -3.53 -17.98
C VAL A 141 -3.36 -4.41 -18.26
N PRO A 142 -3.52 -5.75 -18.24
CA PRO A 142 -2.42 -6.66 -18.49
C PRO A 142 -1.70 -6.37 -19.81
N ASN A 143 -0.37 -6.48 -19.82
CA ASN A 143 0.51 -6.19 -20.96
C ASN A 143 0.66 -4.71 -21.35
N TYR A 144 0.18 -3.77 -20.53
CA TYR A 144 0.42 -2.34 -20.70
C TYR A 144 1.12 -1.78 -19.48
N PHE A 145 2.08 -0.89 -19.73
CA PHE A 145 2.92 -0.29 -18.71
C PHE A 145 2.96 1.23 -18.90
N THR A 146 2.87 1.98 -17.81
CA THR A 146 3.23 3.40 -17.83
C THR A 146 4.74 3.52 -17.74
N VAL A 147 5.31 4.45 -18.49
CA VAL A 147 6.75 4.68 -18.55
C VAL A 147 7.07 6.14 -18.26
N ILE A 148 8.15 6.38 -17.52
CA ILE A 148 8.58 7.71 -17.12
C ILE A 148 9.98 7.99 -17.68
N THR A 149 10.14 9.15 -18.30
CA THR A 149 11.43 9.60 -18.84
C THR A 149 12.26 10.34 -17.79
N GLN A 150 13.55 10.58 -18.07
CA GLN A 150 14.41 11.40 -17.21
C GLN A 150 13.91 12.84 -17.01
N LEU A 151 13.08 13.34 -17.93
CA LEU A 151 12.42 14.66 -17.81
C LEU A 151 11.08 14.59 -17.07
N HIS A 152 10.77 13.46 -16.43
CA HIS A 152 9.52 13.19 -15.73
C HIS A 152 8.26 13.27 -16.60
N HIS A 153 8.39 13.04 -17.91
CA HIS A 153 7.23 12.86 -18.78
C HIS A 153 6.80 11.41 -18.86
N TYR A 154 5.49 11.21 -18.89
CA TYR A 154 4.79 9.92 -18.86
C TYR A 154 4.34 9.51 -20.26
N GLY A 155 4.39 8.22 -20.55
CA GLY A 155 3.80 7.58 -21.73
C GLY A 155 3.30 6.17 -21.41
N ILE A 156 2.80 5.44 -22.41
CA ILE A 156 2.34 4.05 -22.26
C ILE A 156 3.04 3.18 -23.31
N VAL A 157 3.58 2.05 -22.88
CA VAL A 157 4.12 1.00 -23.75
C VAL A 157 3.34 -0.30 -23.56
N ASN A 158 3.40 -1.20 -24.54
CA ASN A 158 2.92 -2.57 -24.37
C ASN A 158 4.03 -3.53 -23.89
N SER A 159 3.72 -4.81 -23.70
CA SER A 159 4.66 -5.85 -23.27
C SER A 159 5.80 -6.16 -24.25
N THR A 160 5.78 -5.60 -25.46
CA THR A 160 6.91 -5.66 -26.42
C THR A 160 7.82 -4.44 -26.34
N GLY A 161 7.51 -3.47 -25.47
CA GLY A 161 8.19 -2.17 -25.39
C GLY A 161 7.77 -1.17 -26.46
N LYS A 162 6.75 -1.48 -27.28
CA LYS A 162 6.23 -0.55 -28.29
C LYS A 162 5.49 0.60 -27.61
N LEU A 163 5.90 1.82 -27.92
CA LEU A 163 5.21 3.04 -27.49
C LEU A 163 3.82 3.12 -28.12
N ILE A 164 2.80 3.18 -27.26
CA ILE A 164 1.38 3.32 -27.60
C ILE A 164 0.95 4.78 -27.44
N VAL A 165 1.32 5.37 -26.31
CA VAL A 165 1.04 6.77 -25.98
C VAL A 165 2.38 7.46 -25.71
N ASP A 166 2.63 8.55 -26.44
CA ASP A 166 3.93 9.24 -26.43
C ASP A 166 4.30 9.79 -25.04
N THR A 167 5.60 9.90 -24.75
CA THR A 167 6.14 10.36 -23.46
C THR A 167 6.15 11.88 -23.36
N VAL A 168 4.98 12.49 -23.45
CA VAL A 168 4.81 13.94 -23.56
C VAL A 168 3.92 14.53 -22.48
N PHE A 169 3.42 13.70 -21.56
CA PHE A 169 2.47 14.10 -20.52
C PHE A 169 3.17 14.34 -19.19
N ASP A 170 2.63 15.24 -18.38
CA ASP A 170 3.11 15.47 -17.01
C ASP A 170 2.51 14.45 -16.02
N GLY A 171 1.52 13.67 -16.45
CA GLY A 171 1.01 12.52 -15.72
C GLY A 171 -0.06 11.74 -16.47
N ILE A 172 -0.19 10.47 -16.08
CA ILE A 172 -1.19 9.52 -16.55
C ILE A 172 -1.81 8.89 -15.30
N GLN A 173 -3.13 9.02 -15.14
CA GLN A 173 -3.86 8.38 -14.05
C GLN A 173 -4.05 6.88 -14.30
N GLN A 174 -4.42 6.15 -13.26
CA GLN A 174 -4.73 4.71 -13.35
C GLN A 174 -5.82 4.45 -14.40
N PHE A 175 -5.72 3.31 -15.08
CA PHE A 175 -6.70 2.93 -16.09
C PHE A 175 -8.03 2.53 -15.46
N THR A 176 -9.12 3.13 -15.93
CA THR A 176 -10.49 2.64 -15.74
C THR A 176 -10.89 1.84 -16.97
N GLY A 177 -10.97 0.52 -16.85
CA GLY A 177 -11.18 -0.35 -18.01
C GLY A 177 -9.99 -0.25 -18.97
N ARG A 178 -10.20 0.23 -20.20
CA ARG A 178 -9.13 0.41 -21.21
C ARG A 178 -8.72 1.86 -21.44
N GLN A 179 -9.18 2.78 -20.60
CA GLN A 179 -8.96 4.22 -20.75
C GLN A 179 -8.20 4.78 -19.54
N ALA A 180 -7.35 5.77 -19.78
CA ALA A 180 -6.65 6.52 -18.77
C ALA A 180 -6.82 8.03 -19.01
N ILE A 181 -6.86 8.79 -17.92
CA ILE A 181 -6.83 10.25 -17.97
C ILE A 181 -5.38 10.70 -18.06
N VAL A 182 -5.10 11.56 -19.02
CA VAL A 182 -3.76 12.11 -19.27
C VAL A 182 -3.81 13.62 -19.11
N TYR A 183 -2.73 14.21 -18.57
CA TYR A 183 -2.69 15.66 -18.41
C TYR A 183 -1.34 16.28 -18.75
N LYS A 184 -1.41 17.55 -19.16
CA LYS A 184 -0.26 18.45 -19.35
C LYS A 184 -0.49 19.74 -18.58
N ASN A 185 0.51 20.16 -17.85
CA ASN A 185 0.54 21.42 -17.14
C ASN A 185 1.19 22.47 -18.04
N LYS A 186 0.49 23.56 -18.30
CA LYS A 186 1.00 24.73 -19.01
C LYS A 186 1.08 25.90 -18.05
N PHE A 187 2.12 26.71 -18.19
CA PHE A 187 2.19 28.00 -17.51
C PHE A 187 1.74 29.10 -18.47
N ASP A 188 0.53 29.60 -18.29
CA ASP A 188 -0.06 30.66 -19.12
C ASP A 188 -0.44 31.86 -18.25
N ASN A 189 -0.11 33.08 -18.69
CA ASN A 189 -0.47 34.34 -18.04
C ASN A 189 -0.24 34.37 -16.51
N LYS A 190 0.91 33.86 -16.05
CA LYS A 190 1.31 33.74 -14.63
C LYS A 190 0.48 32.74 -13.81
N ARG A 191 -0.17 31.77 -14.44
CA ARG A 191 -0.97 30.71 -13.80
C ARG A 191 -0.63 29.35 -14.38
N TYR A 192 -0.80 28.32 -13.56
CA TYR A 192 -0.80 26.94 -14.03
C TYR A 192 -2.18 26.60 -14.56
N VAL A 193 -2.23 26.17 -15.83
CA VAL A 193 -3.42 25.66 -16.50
C VAL A 193 -3.15 24.20 -16.82
N GLN A 194 -4.06 23.32 -16.42
CA GLN A 194 -3.98 21.90 -16.75
C GLN A 194 -4.84 21.61 -17.98
N GLU A 195 -4.25 21.02 -19.01
CA GLU A 195 -4.96 20.43 -20.12
C GLU A 195 -5.12 18.94 -19.85
N VAL A 196 -6.35 18.46 -19.87
CA VAL A 196 -6.69 17.07 -19.59
C VAL A 196 -7.31 16.40 -20.80
N GLY A 197 -7.11 15.10 -20.94
CA GLY A 197 -7.66 14.27 -22.00
C GLY A 197 -7.91 12.84 -21.52
N ILE A 198 -8.57 12.05 -22.35
CA ILE A 198 -8.81 10.61 -22.12
C ILE A 198 -8.27 9.86 -23.32
N VAL A 199 -7.35 8.94 -23.05
CA VAL A 199 -6.70 8.07 -24.06
C VAL A 199 -6.98 6.61 -23.73
N ASP A 200 -7.10 5.78 -24.75
CA ASP A 200 -7.21 4.33 -24.57
C ASP A 200 -5.89 3.58 -24.78
N THR A 201 -5.90 2.28 -24.50
CA THR A 201 -4.78 1.35 -24.73
C THR A 201 -4.42 1.13 -26.21
N ALA A 202 -5.17 1.70 -27.16
CA ALA A 202 -4.80 1.75 -28.58
C ALA A 202 -4.15 3.10 -28.96
N GLY A 203 -4.02 4.03 -28.01
CA GLY A 203 -3.50 5.38 -28.24
C GLY A 203 -4.54 6.34 -28.83
N MET A 204 -5.82 5.95 -28.86
CA MET A 204 -6.90 6.77 -29.39
C MET A 204 -7.44 7.70 -28.31
N TYR A 205 -7.60 8.97 -28.65
CA TYR A 205 -8.17 9.97 -27.75
C TYR A 205 -9.68 9.99 -27.89
N SER A 206 -10.38 9.61 -26.83
CA SER A 206 -11.82 9.85 -26.73
C SER A 206 -12.11 11.29 -26.27
N VAL A 207 -11.19 11.90 -25.51
CA VAL A 207 -11.23 13.32 -25.17
C VAL A 207 -9.87 13.96 -25.47
N GLN A 208 -9.88 14.93 -26.39
CA GLN A 208 -8.70 15.68 -26.77
C GLN A 208 -8.24 16.61 -25.64
N LEU A 209 -6.91 16.76 -25.49
CA LEU A 209 -6.31 17.69 -24.53
C LEU A 209 -6.87 19.11 -24.73
N GLY A 210 -7.24 19.76 -23.63
CA GLY A 210 -7.72 21.14 -23.63
C GLY A 210 -9.20 21.32 -23.98
N ARG A 211 -9.93 20.24 -24.33
CA ARG A 211 -11.40 20.29 -24.46
C ARG A 211 -12.06 20.65 -23.12
N TYR A 212 -11.47 20.19 -22.03
CA TYR A 212 -11.86 20.47 -20.65
C TYR A 212 -10.63 20.96 -19.88
N SER A 213 -10.84 21.82 -18.88
CA SER A 213 -9.81 22.32 -17.97
C SER A 213 -9.56 21.38 -16.79
N GLY A 214 -10.43 20.39 -16.59
CA GLY A 214 -10.28 19.34 -15.59
C GLY A 214 -11.22 18.17 -15.89
N ILE A 215 -10.75 16.96 -15.67
CA ILE A 215 -11.54 15.72 -15.79
C ILE A 215 -11.21 14.89 -14.56
N LYS A 216 -12.27 14.36 -13.95
CA LYS A 216 -12.17 13.49 -12.77
C LYS A 216 -12.16 12.02 -13.18
N ASN A 217 -12.04 11.12 -12.22
CA ASN A 217 -12.04 9.67 -12.47
C ASN A 217 -13.28 9.22 -13.24
N LEU A 218 -13.10 8.29 -14.18
CA LEU A 218 -14.19 7.70 -14.95
C LEU A 218 -14.95 6.67 -14.10
N PHE A 219 -16.27 6.78 -14.04
CA PHE A 219 -17.18 5.87 -13.35
C PHE A 219 -18.28 5.40 -14.30
N ASN A 220 -18.36 4.09 -14.55
CA ASN A 220 -19.34 3.48 -15.46
C ASN A 220 -19.43 4.14 -16.86
N GLY A 221 -18.31 4.64 -17.37
CA GLY A 221 -18.27 5.33 -18.67
C GLY A 221 -18.72 6.79 -18.64
N TYR A 222 -18.87 7.40 -17.46
CA TYR A 222 -19.14 8.83 -17.28
C TYR A 222 -18.12 9.46 -16.33
N THR A 223 -17.91 10.77 -16.42
CA THR A 223 -17.04 11.50 -15.50
C THR A 223 -17.46 12.96 -15.34
N GLU A 224 -16.99 13.58 -14.26
CA GLU A 224 -16.99 15.03 -14.13
C GLU A 224 -15.96 15.65 -15.06
N ALA A 225 -16.40 16.65 -15.81
CA ALA A 225 -15.51 17.53 -16.54
C ALA A 225 -15.78 18.99 -16.20
N ILE A 226 -14.73 19.79 -16.25
CA ILE A 226 -14.75 21.21 -15.93
C ILE A 226 -14.46 21.97 -17.22
N THR A 227 -15.27 22.97 -17.51
CA THR A 227 -14.92 24.05 -18.45
C THR A 227 -14.85 25.36 -17.68
N THR A 228 -14.22 26.37 -18.28
CA THR A 228 -14.17 27.71 -17.70
C THR A 228 -14.90 28.69 -18.62
N ASP A 229 -15.66 29.60 -18.01
CA ASP A 229 -16.31 30.72 -18.69
C ASP A 229 -15.99 32.03 -17.97
N SER A 230 -16.16 33.16 -18.64
CA SER A 230 -15.87 34.50 -18.14
C SER A 230 -17.16 35.30 -17.93
N VAL A 231 -17.66 35.32 -16.69
CA VAL A 231 -18.81 36.16 -16.30
C VAL A 231 -18.31 37.38 -15.51
N ASN A 232 -18.63 38.60 -15.97
CA ASN A 232 -18.23 39.85 -15.31
C ASN A 232 -16.71 39.97 -15.03
N LYS A 233 -15.87 39.51 -15.96
CA LYS A 233 -14.39 39.46 -15.82
C LYS A 233 -13.88 38.57 -14.67
N LYS A 234 -14.73 37.71 -14.11
CA LYS A 234 -14.35 36.63 -13.21
C LYS A 234 -14.48 35.32 -13.95
N GLU A 235 -13.43 34.51 -13.87
CA GLU A 235 -13.44 33.14 -14.38
C GLU A 235 -14.31 32.29 -13.45
N VAL A 236 -15.20 31.51 -14.04
CA VAL A 236 -16.14 30.65 -13.34
C VAL A 236 -15.95 29.24 -13.88
N TRP A 237 -15.83 28.29 -12.97
CA TRP A 237 -15.80 26.87 -13.32
C TRP A 237 -17.23 26.38 -13.56
N ILE A 238 -17.46 25.83 -14.74
CA ILE A 238 -18.71 25.17 -15.11
C ILE A 238 -18.43 23.68 -15.08
N TYR A 239 -19.26 22.96 -14.33
CA TYR A 239 -19.13 21.53 -14.15
C TYR A 239 -20.12 20.80 -15.05
N HIS A 240 -19.66 19.70 -15.62
CA HIS A 240 -20.41 18.87 -16.55
C HIS A 240 -20.32 17.40 -16.13
N ILE A 241 -21.38 16.66 -16.42
CA ILE A 241 -21.31 15.21 -16.59
C ILE A 241 -21.01 14.97 -18.06
N ILE A 242 -19.94 14.23 -18.35
CA ILE A 242 -19.61 13.78 -19.70
C ILE A 242 -19.58 12.27 -19.78
N ASP A 243 -19.88 11.71 -20.95
CA ASP A 243 -19.62 10.30 -21.25
C ASP A 243 -18.12 10.05 -21.55
N SER A 244 -17.75 8.79 -21.76
CA SER A 244 -16.37 8.38 -22.05
C SER A 244 -15.85 8.84 -23.41
N LEU A 245 -16.72 9.38 -24.27
CA LEU A 245 -16.42 10.03 -25.56
C LEU A 245 -16.31 11.56 -25.41
N GLY A 246 -16.47 12.07 -24.19
CA GLY A 246 -16.47 13.49 -23.88
C GLY A 246 -17.74 14.23 -24.29
N THR A 247 -18.84 13.56 -24.57
CA THR A 247 -20.12 14.22 -24.85
C THR A 247 -20.71 14.75 -23.56
N VAL A 248 -21.13 16.02 -23.52
CA VAL A 248 -21.81 16.60 -22.35
C VAL A 248 -23.21 15.98 -22.23
N CYS A 249 -23.46 15.29 -21.12
CA CYS A 249 -24.75 14.72 -20.76
C CYS A 249 -25.57 15.70 -19.92
N TYR A 250 -24.92 16.43 -19.01
CA TYR A 250 -25.56 17.41 -18.13
C TYR A 250 -24.58 18.53 -17.77
N THR A 251 -25.10 19.73 -17.53
CA THR A 251 -24.33 20.89 -17.06
C THR A 251 -24.97 21.41 -15.78
N PHE A 252 -24.18 21.50 -14.72
CA PHE A 252 -24.65 21.95 -13.42
C PHE A 252 -25.01 23.45 -13.45
N PRO A 253 -26.09 23.87 -12.76
CA PRO A 253 -26.44 25.28 -12.65
C PRO A 253 -25.34 26.12 -12.02
N TYR A 254 -25.23 27.38 -12.46
CA TYR A 254 -24.33 28.36 -11.85
C TYR A 254 -24.67 28.56 -10.36
N ASN A 255 -23.69 28.35 -9.47
CA ASN A 255 -23.83 28.31 -8.01
C ASN A 255 -24.63 27.12 -7.44
N SER A 256 -24.53 25.92 -7.99
CA SER A 256 -24.83 24.68 -7.25
C SER A 256 -23.58 24.13 -6.57
N HIS A 257 -23.75 23.45 -5.43
CA HIS A 257 -22.75 22.51 -4.94
C HIS A 257 -23.10 21.12 -5.45
N HIS A 258 -22.10 20.34 -5.85
CA HIS A 258 -22.27 18.98 -6.34
C HIS A 258 -21.12 18.11 -5.82
N HIS A 259 -21.45 16.88 -5.49
CA HIS A 259 -20.52 15.86 -5.01
C HIS A 259 -20.66 14.64 -5.92
N MET A 260 -19.94 14.63 -7.04
CA MET A 260 -20.06 13.56 -8.02
C MET A 260 -19.25 12.32 -7.66
N HIS A 261 -18.07 12.53 -7.08
CA HIS A 261 -17.12 11.47 -6.74
C HIS A 261 -17.65 10.44 -5.75
N GLU A 262 -18.51 10.88 -4.83
CA GLU A 262 -19.04 10.04 -3.76
C GLU A 262 -20.30 9.28 -4.18
N PHE A 263 -21.06 9.72 -5.18
CA PHE A 263 -22.40 9.16 -5.42
C PHE A 263 -22.60 8.49 -6.78
N PHE A 264 -21.79 8.79 -7.80
CA PHE A 264 -22.00 8.22 -9.14
C PHE A 264 -21.65 6.73 -9.30
N CYS A 265 -21.32 6.03 -8.22
CA CYS A 265 -21.28 4.57 -8.18
C CYS A 265 -22.71 3.97 -8.14
N GLY A 266 -23.41 4.00 -9.27
CA GLY A 266 -24.75 3.40 -9.39
C GLY A 266 -25.76 4.23 -10.17
N ASN A 267 -25.28 5.14 -11.03
CA ASN A 267 -26.07 6.01 -11.89
C ASN A 267 -26.79 7.17 -11.20
N VAL A 268 -26.32 7.59 -10.02
CA VAL A 268 -26.95 8.67 -9.25
C VAL A 268 -25.92 9.72 -8.85
N GLY A 269 -26.15 10.98 -9.21
CA GLY A 269 -25.43 12.13 -8.72
C GLY A 269 -26.17 12.92 -7.67
N ILE A 270 -25.54 13.98 -7.22
CA ILE A 270 -26.10 14.91 -6.26
C ILE A 270 -26.03 16.33 -6.80
N GLU A 271 -27.14 17.05 -6.61
CA GLU A 271 -27.19 18.49 -6.82
C GLU A 271 -27.77 19.18 -5.57
N ASP A 272 -27.01 20.12 -5.02
CA ASP A 272 -27.39 20.88 -3.84
C ASP A 272 -27.47 22.38 -4.16
N ASN A 273 -28.52 23.05 -3.67
CA ASN A 273 -28.71 24.47 -3.88
C ASN A 273 -28.01 25.26 -2.76
N VAL A 274 -26.98 26.02 -3.12
CA VAL A 274 -26.13 26.82 -2.21
C VAL A 274 -26.93 27.77 -1.31
N LYS A 275 -28.18 28.09 -1.65
CA LYS A 275 -29.07 28.92 -0.81
C LYS A 275 -29.53 28.24 0.48
N ASN A 276 -29.54 26.91 0.53
CA ASN A 276 -29.93 26.14 1.70
C ASN A 276 -28.68 25.79 2.52
N LYS A 277 -28.35 26.60 3.53
CA LYS A 277 -27.32 26.25 4.53
C LYS A 277 -27.76 25.02 5.34
N ARG A 278 -27.58 23.81 4.81
CA ARG A 278 -27.84 22.56 5.54
C ARG A 278 -26.53 21.96 6.07
N LYS A 279 -26.64 21.15 7.12
CA LYS A 279 -25.52 20.41 7.72
C LYS A 279 -24.98 19.40 6.69
N TYR A 280 -23.68 19.07 6.78
CA TYR A 280 -23.03 18.01 6.00
C TYR A 280 -23.93 16.77 5.84
N GLY A 281 -24.03 16.24 4.62
CA GLY A 281 -24.77 14.99 4.30
C GLY A 281 -26.26 15.14 3.95
N ILE A 282 -26.81 16.36 3.91
CA ILE A 282 -28.20 16.61 3.49
C ILE A 282 -28.23 17.35 2.16
N TYR A 283 -28.66 16.64 1.12
CA TYR A 283 -28.69 17.14 -0.24
C TYR A 283 -30.12 17.46 -0.69
N ASP A 284 -30.31 18.49 -1.52
CA ASP A 284 -31.64 18.87 -2.00
C ASP A 284 -32.25 17.80 -2.92
N ARG A 285 -31.46 17.25 -3.86
CA ARG A 285 -31.93 16.21 -4.77
C ARG A 285 -30.81 15.29 -5.26
N PHE A 286 -31.20 14.06 -5.53
CA PHE A 286 -30.39 13.07 -6.23
C PHE A 286 -30.80 13.05 -7.71
N ILE A 287 -29.83 13.04 -8.62
CA ILE A 287 -30.04 13.14 -10.08
C ILE A 287 -29.46 11.94 -10.83
N ASP A 288 -29.86 11.67 -12.06
CA ASP A 288 -29.17 10.71 -12.95
C ASP A 288 -28.06 11.40 -13.79
N TYR A 289 -27.41 10.66 -14.70
CA TYR A 289 -26.38 11.23 -15.59
C TYR A 289 -26.91 12.29 -16.57
N GLN A 290 -28.22 12.37 -16.75
CA GLN A 290 -28.90 13.36 -17.60
C GLN A 290 -29.44 14.55 -16.78
N GLY A 291 -29.26 14.55 -15.46
CA GLY A 291 -29.75 15.60 -14.56
C GLY A 291 -31.22 15.46 -14.14
N ASN A 292 -31.87 14.34 -14.47
CA ASN A 292 -33.25 14.11 -14.03
C ASN A 292 -33.27 13.79 -12.54
N THR A 293 -34.23 14.34 -11.81
CA THR A 293 -34.38 14.05 -10.37
C THR A 293 -34.84 12.61 -10.18
N VAL A 294 -34.05 11.85 -9.41
CA VAL A 294 -34.34 10.47 -9.06
C VAL A 294 -35.15 10.40 -7.76
N PHE A 295 -34.70 11.09 -6.71
CA PHE A 295 -35.50 11.31 -5.49
C PHE A 295 -35.01 12.53 -4.68
N THR A 296 -35.84 12.99 -3.75
CA THR A 296 -35.58 14.17 -2.89
C THR A 296 -35.50 13.75 -1.42
N VAL A 297 -34.69 14.46 -0.64
CA VAL A 297 -34.55 14.22 0.80
C VAL A 297 -35.54 15.11 1.57
N ASP A 298 -36.44 14.50 2.34
CA ASP A 298 -37.31 15.24 3.27
C ASP A 298 -36.62 15.48 4.63
N THR A 299 -37.27 16.24 5.52
CA THR A 299 -36.69 16.64 6.82
C THR A 299 -36.52 15.50 7.82
N SER A 300 -37.05 14.30 7.55
CA SER A 300 -36.93 13.13 8.42
C SER A 300 -35.63 12.36 8.22
N ILE A 301 -34.98 12.53 7.05
CA ILE A 301 -33.71 11.90 6.71
C ILE A 301 -32.58 12.84 7.13
N ILE A 302 -31.65 12.31 7.91
CA ILE A 302 -30.47 13.05 8.40
C ILE A 302 -29.31 12.93 7.43
N MET A 303 -29.16 11.79 6.77
CA MET A 303 -28.04 11.49 5.89
C MET A 303 -28.43 10.40 4.90
N VAL A 304 -27.78 10.39 3.74
CA VAL A 304 -27.81 9.28 2.80
C VAL A 304 -26.36 8.91 2.53
N SER A 305 -26.00 7.64 2.76
CA SER A 305 -24.67 7.13 2.44
C SER A 305 -24.42 7.19 0.92
N PRO A 306 -23.17 7.11 0.47
CA PRO A 306 -22.85 6.95 -0.94
C PRO A 306 -23.66 5.86 -1.66
N PHE A 307 -23.93 6.00 -2.95
CA PHE A 307 -24.52 4.91 -3.72
C PHE A 307 -23.44 3.91 -4.16
N LYS A 308 -23.77 2.62 -4.07
CA LYS A 308 -22.95 1.54 -4.64
C LYS A 308 -23.83 0.37 -5.09
N SER A 309 -23.56 -0.17 -6.28
CA SER A 309 -24.35 -1.28 -6.84
C SER A 309 -25.87 -1.01 -6.84
N ASN A 310 -26.28 0.23 -7.14
CA ASN A 310 -27.68 0.69 -7.10
C ASN A 310 -28.31 0.60 -5.69
N ARG A 311 -27.52 0.72 -4.62
CA ARG A 311 -27.99 0.67 -3.23
C ARG A 311 -27.33 1.73 -2.36
N THR A 312 -28.07 2.17 -1.33
CA THR A 312 -27.56 3.03 -0.27
C THR A 312 -28.40 2.91 1.01
N PHE A 313 -27.84 3.34 2.14
CA PHE A 313 -28.61 3.57 3.36
C PHE A 313 -29.06 5.03 3.48
N LYS A 314 -30.32 5.20 3.85
CA LYS A 314 -30.81 6.46 4.44
C LYS A 314 -30.82 6.34 5.97
N MET A 315 -30.36 7.39 6.64
CA MET A 315 -30.29 7.46 8.10
C MET A 315 -31.37 8.40 8.67
N PHE A 316 -32.04 7.95 9.71
CA PHE A 316 -33.00 8.69 10.52
C PHE A 316 -32.41 9.04 11.90
N PRO A 317 -33.07 9.90 12.70
CA PRO A 317 -32.68 10.14 14.09
C PRO A 317 -32.45 8.86 14.87
N TYR A 318 -31.46 8.90 15.76
CA TYR A 318 -31.00 7.79 16.60
C TYR A 318 -30.30 6.65 15.81
N ARG A 319 -29.52 6.99 14.77
CA ARG A 319 -28.73 6.03 13.96
C ARG A 319 -29.57 4.87 13.41
N ARG A 320 -30.78 5.18 12.93
CA ARG A 320 -31.65 4.17 12.34
C ARG A 320 -31.47 4.19 10.83
N TYR A 321 -31.05 3.07 10.25
CA TYR A 321 -30.76 2.96 8.82
C TYR A 321 -31.79 2.09 8.10
N GLN A 322 -32.09 2.46 6.86
CA GLN A 322 -32.90 1.67 5.92
C GLN A 322 -32.25 1.65 4.55
N LEU A 323 -32.32 0.49 3.88
CA LEU A 323 -31.75 0.28 2.55
C LEU A 323 -32.73 0.72 1.47
N ILE A 324 -32.26 1.54 0.53
CA ILE A 324 -33.02 1.98 -0.64
C ILE A 324 -32.23 1.68 -1.93
N ASN A 325 -32.91 1.68 -3.08
CA ASN A 325 -32.27 1.67 -4.39
C ASN A 325 -32.06 3.10 -4.95
N ALA A 326 -31.43 3.21 -6.12
CA ALA A 326 -31.22 4.49 -6.82
C ALA A 326 -32.53 5.28 -6.98
N ASN A 327 -33.64 4.60 -7.25
CA ASN A 327 -34.97 5.20 -7.41
C ASN A 327 -35.64 5.63 -6.09
N GLY A 328 -34.92 5.59 -4.96
CA GLY A 328 -35.45 5.92 -3.63
C GLY A 328 -36.41 4.88 -3.03
N GLN A 329 -36.59 3.73 -3.68
CA GLN A 329 -37.52 2.69 -3.22
C GLN A 329 -36.91 1.88 -2.07
N LEU A 330 -37.70 1.60 -1.04
CA LEU A 330 -37.31 0.79 0.11
C LEU A 330 -37.07 -0.67 -0.31
N ILE A 331 -35.93 -1.23 0.09
CA ILE A 331 -35.49 -2.59 -0.26
C ILE A 331 -35.70 -3.58 0.90
N ASN A 332 -35.57 -3.12 2.15
CA ASN A 332 -35.71 -3.96 3.33
C ASN A 332 -36.83 -3.46 4.25
N SER A 333 -37.45 -4.37 5.02
CA SER A 333 -38.45 -4.02 6.04
C SER A 333 -37.83 -3.58 7.37
N ASP A 334 -36.64 -4.09 7.66
CA ASP A 334 -36.03 -3.98 8.97
C ASP A 334 -35.35 -2.62 9.17
N VAL A 335 -35.14 -2.25 10.43
CA VAL A 335 -34.34 -1.08 10.79
C VAL A 335 -33.00 -1.57 11.31
N PHE A 336 -31.92 -1.05 10.74
CA PHE A 336 -30.57 -1.30 11.21
C PHE A 336 -30.11 -0.18 12.15
N TYR A 337 -29.17 -0.50 13.04
CA TYR A 337 -28.67 0.41 14.08
C TYR A 337 -27.23 0.86 13.81
N ASP A 338 -26.52 0.11 13.00
CA ASP A 338 -25.20 0.45 12.48
C ASP A 338 -24.91 -0.37 11.22
N HIS A 339 -23.84 0.00 10.52
CA HIS A 339 -23.32 -0.74 9.37
C HIS A 339 -21.82 -0.50 9.22
N THR A 340 -21.12 -1.35 8.46
CA THR A 340 -19.65 -1.26 8.34
C THR A 340 -19.12 -0.10 7.50
N TYR A 341 -19.97 0.66 6.80
CA TYR A 341 -19.53 1.88 6.12
C TYR A 341 -19.08 2.93 7.15
N TYR A 342 -17.80 3.31 7.06
CA TYR A 342 -17.21 4.41 7.80
C TYR A 342 -16.96 5.59 6.87
N GLU A 343 -17.64 6.72 7.11
CA GLU A 343 -17.73 7.85 6.18
C GLU A 343 -16.40 8.60 5.95
N TYR A 344 -15.40 8.37 6.80
CA TYR A 344 -14.17 9.18 6.83
C TYR A 344 -12.93 8.49 6.23
N THR A 345 -13.06 7.30 5.64
CA THR A 345 -11.92 6.60 5.01
C THR A 345 -12.21 6.21 3.56
N PRO A 346 -11.24 6.37 2.63
CA PRO A 346 -11.37 5.88 1.24
C PRO A 346 -11.74 4.39 1.16
N GLU A 347 -11.16 3.58 2.06
CA GLU A 347 -11.45 2.15 2.23
C GLU A 347 -12.92 1.88 2.56
N GLY A 348 -13.56 2.75 3.37
CA GLY A 348 -14.97 2.62 3.71
C GLY A 348 -15.87 2.69 2.48
N TYR A 349 -15.56 3.59 1.54
CA TYR A 349 -16.29 3.70 0.28
C TYR A 349 -16.04 2.51 -0.67
N GLU A 350 -14.79 2.06 -0.78
CA GLU A 350 -14.42 0.90 -1.60
C GLU A 350 -15.00 -0.42 -1.07
N ASN A 351 -15.27 -0.51 0.24
CA ASN A 351 -15.86 -1.69 0.85
C ASN A 351 -17.39 -1.68 0.92
N PHE A 352 -18.03 -0.51 0.78
CA PHE A 352 -19.48 -0.39 0.84
C PHE A 352 -20.16 -1.21 -0.27
N PHE A 353 -21.03 -2.17 0.07
CA PHE A 353 -21.63 -3.10 -0.90
C PHE A 353 -20.66 -3.80 -1.87
N ALA A 354 -19.35 -3.87 -1.55
CA ALA A 354 -18.40 -4.69 -2.29
C ALA A 354 -18.90 -6.14 -2.35
N ASP A 355 -18.63 -6.88 -3.44
CA ASP A 355 -19.12 -8.25 -3.65
C ASP A 355 -20.62 -8.47 -3.38
N SER A 356 -21.45 -7.42 -3.52
CA SER A 356 -22.88 -7.48 -3.26
C SER A 356 -23.30 -7.69 -1.79
N ILE A 357 -22.41 -7.47 -0.83
CA ILE A 357 -22.62 -7.78 0.60
C ILE A 357 -22.45 -6.51 1.44
N GLU A 358 -23.13 -6.42 2.58
CA GLU A 358 -22.89 -5.40 3.60
C GLU A 358 -23.16 -5.97 5.00
N PHE A 359 -22.44 -5.48 6.02
CA PHE A 359 -22.66 -5.91 7.40
C PHE A 359 -23.47 -4.85 8.13
N VAL A 360 -24.52 -5.29 8.83
CA VAL A 360 -25.49 -4.44 9.50
C VAL A 360 -25.74 -4.91 10.92
N GLU A 361 -25.90 -3.97 11.84
CA GLU A 361 -26.32 -4.25 13.19
C GLU A 361 -27.85 -4.25 13.28
N THR A 362 -28.39 -5.34 13.84
CA THR A 362 -29.81 -5.48 14.17
C THR A 362 -30.00 -5.47 15.68
N LYS A 363 -31.24 -5.38 16.16
CA LYS A 363 -31.55 -5.51 17.61
C LYS A 363 -31.02 -6.80 18.26
N LEU A 364 -30.75 -7.84 17.47
CA LEU A 364 -30.29 -9.14 17.96
C LEU A 364 -28.76 -9.29 17.89
N GLY A 365 -28.06 -8.35 17.23
CA GLY A 365 -26.64 -8.40 16.92
C GLY A 365 -26.36 -8.21 15.43
N TRP A 366 -25.10 -8.42 15.06
CA TRP A 366 -24.57 -8.19 13.72
C TRP A 366 -24.96 -9.29 12.74
N ARG A 367 -25.28 -8.89 11.51
CA ARG A 367 -25.68 -9.76 10.40
C ARG A 367 -25.10 -9.26 9.08
N ALA A 368 -24.89 -10.17 8.13
CA ALA A 368 -24.61 -9.83 6.76
C ALA A 368 -25.89 -9.81 5.93
N ILE A 369 -26.01 -8.82 5.05
CA ILE A 369 -27.06 -8.74 4.04
C ILE A 369 -26.45 -8.73 2.64
N HIS A 370 -27.20 -9.25 1.68
CA HIS A 370 -26.93 -8.98 0.26
C HIS A 370 -27.51 -7.61 -0.12
N TYR A 371 -27.04 -6.99 -1.22
CA TYR A 371 -27.54 -5.69 -1.69
C TYR A 371 -29.06 -5.67 -1.94
N ASN A 372 -29.70 -6.83 -2.10
CA ASN A 372 -31.16 -6.95 -2.21
C ASN A 372 -31.90 -6.91 -0.86
N GLY A 373 -31.20 -6.65 0.25
CA GLY A 373 -31.75 -6.54 1.59
C GLY A 373 -31.99 -7.86 2.31
N LYS A 374 -31.73 -9.01 1.67
CA LYS A 374 -31.88 -10.32 2.33
C LYS A 374 -30.68 -10.63 3.22
N TYR A 375 -30.95 -11.13 4.41
CA TYR A 375 -29.90 -11.68 5.26
C TYR A 375 -29.27 -12.93 4.64
N ILE A 376 -27.95 -12.99 4.66
CA ILE A 376 -27.16 -14.11 4.12
C ILE A 376 -26.30 -14.79 5.18
N SER A 377 -26.46 -14.40 6.46
CA SER A 377 -25.73 -15.00 7.57
C SER A 377 -26.60 -15.21 8.81
N SER A 378 -26.09 -16.04 9.72
CA SER A 378 -26.57 -16.08 11.10
C SER A 378 -26.18 -14.81 11.86
N THR A 379 -26.86 -14.58 12.99
CA THR A 379 -26.57 -13.46 13.89
C THR A 379 -25.30 -13.72 14.69
N LYS A 380 -24.40 -12.73 14.72
CA LYS A 380 -23.20 -12.74 15.56
C LYS A 380 -23.34 -11.71 16.68
N LYS A 381 -23.07 -12.15 17.91
CA LYS A 381 -22.90 -11.26 19.05
C LYS A 381 -21.46 -10.81 19.08
N LEU A 382 -21.20 -9.74 18.36
CA LEU A 382 -19.96 -8.99 18.47
C LEU A 382 -20.18 -8.02 19.67
N SER A 383 -19.22 -7.93 20.62
CA SER A 383 -19.18 -6.98 21.74
C SER A 383 -19.50 -5.51 21.38
N ASP A 384 -19.97 -4.71 22.34
CA ASP A 384 -20.20 -3.26 22.16
C ASP A 384 -18.89 -2.43 22.19
N SER A 385 -17.74 -3.09 22.39
CA SER A 385 -16.42 -2.48 22.63
C SER A 385 -15.41 -2.68 21.49
N PHE A 386 -15.82 -2.89 20.24
CA PHE A 386 -14.87 -2.93 19.12
C PHE A 386 -14.38 -1.53 18.79
N GLY A 387 -13.10 -1.46 18.40
CA GLY A 387 -12.49 -0.24 17.90
C GLY A 387 -12.83 -0.03 16.42
N GLU A 388 -12.40 -0.95 15.56
CA GLU A 388 -12.44 -0.78 14.10
C GLU A 388 -12.94 -2.04 13.39
N PHE A 389 -13.65 -1.81 12.28
CA PHE A 389 -14.10 -2.82 11.33
C PHE A 389 -13.39 -2.60 10.01
N HIS A 390 -12.78 -3.66 9.48
CA HIS A 390 -12.11 -3.65 8.18
C HIS A 390 -12.67 -4.79 7.35
N ARG A 391 -12.85 -4.56 6.05
CA ARG A 391 -13.47 -5.55 5.19
C ARG A 391 -12.58 -5.86 4.00
N THR A 392 -12.45 -7.15 3.70
CA THR A 392 -11.74 -7.64 2.52
C THR A 392 -12.59 -8.73 1.88
N GLY A 393 -13.21 -8.42 0.75
CA GLY A 393 -14.11 -9.31 0.05
C GLY A 393 -15.30 -9.81 0.89
N THR A 394 -15.37 -11.12 1.15
CA THR A 394 -16.42 -11.75 1.99
C THR A 394 -16.10 -11.79 3.48
N VAL A 395 -15.02 -11.12 3.90
CA VAL A 395 -14.51 -11.16 5.28
C VAL A 395 -14.68 -9.82 5.96
N LEU A 396 -15.21 -9.85 7.18
CA LEU A 396 -15.13 -8.77 8.14
C LEU A 396 -14.04 -9.05 9.17
N HIS A 397 -12.98 -8.27 9.15
CA HIS A 397 -11.98 -8.18 10.20
C HIS A 397 -12.44 -7.16 11.26
N PHE A 398 -12.17 -7.46 12.53
CA PHE A 398 -12.57 -6.59 13.64
C PHE A 398 -11.58 -6.66 14.81
N THR A 399 -11.41 -5.53 15.50
CA THR A 399 -10.46 -5.39 16.60
C THR A 399 -11.14 -5.04 17.93
N VAL A 400 -10.67 -5.65 19.02
CA VAL A 400 -11.05 -5.29 20.40
C VAL A 400 -9.81 -4.82 21.15
N GLY A 401 -9.88 -3.67 21.80
CA GLY A 401 -8.78 -3.12 22.59
C GLY A 401 -9.27 -2.44 23.87
N HIS A 402 -8.44 -2.49 24.92
CA HIS A 402 -8.64 -1.72 26.15
C HIS A 402 -7.87 -0.41 26.05
N SER A 403 -8.58 0.72 25.89
CA SER A 403 -7.99 2.06 25.75
C SER A 403 -7.39 2.64 27.05
N TYR A 404 -7.24 1.85 28.13
CA TYR A 404 -6.94 2.37 29.47
C TYR A 404 -5.63 1.86 30.09
N ASP A 405 -4.99 0.82 29.53
CA ASP A 405 -3.68 0.35 29.98
C ASP A 405 -2.61 0.73 28.96
N ASN A 406 -1.42 1.10 29.44
CA ASN A 406 -0.28 1.57 28.64
C ASN A 406 0.24 0.57 27.58
N ASP A 407 -0.34 -0.63 27.50
CA ASP A 407 -0.06 -1.64 26.49
C ASP A 407 -1.21 -1.64 25.45
N ASN A 408 -1.07 -0.79 24.42
CA ASN A 408 -1.91 -0.70 23.23
C ASN A 408 -2.01 -2.04 22.46
N THR A 409 -2.62 -3.07 23.04
CA THR A 409 -2.72 -4.40 22.44
C THR A 409 -4.13 -4.63 21.93
N TYR A 410 -4.35 -4.27 20.67
CA TYR A 410 -5.56 -4.71 19.96
C TYR A 410 -5.50 -6.22 19.75
N LYS A 411 -6.64 -6.88 19.94
CA LYS A 411 -6.84 -8.27 19.54
C LYS A 411 -7.70 -8.29 18.29
N HIS A 412 -7.23 -9.06 17.33
CA HIS A 412 -7.79 -9.22 15.99
C HIS A 412 -8.63 -10.49 15.94
N GLY A 413 -9.81 -10.38 15.34
CA GLY A 413 -10.73 -11.46 15.00
C GLY A 413 -11.33 -11.23 13.61
N PHE A 414 -11.99 -12.25 13.07
CA PHE A 414 -12.58 -12.14 11.75
C PHE A 414 -13.88 -12.94 11.63
N TRP A 415 -14.69 -12.57 10.65
CA TRP A 415 -15.89 -13.26 10.26
C TRP A 415 -15.93 -13.40 8.74
N ASN A 416 -15.81 -14.64 8.28
CA ASN A 416 -15.94 -15.01 6.88
C ASN A 416 -17.40 -15.38 6.58
N ILE A 417 -18.11 -14.58 5.79
CA ILE A 417 -19.51 -14.87 5.45
C ILE A 417 -19.64 -16.05 4.48
N ALA A 418 -18.67 -16.27 3.59
CA ALA A 418 -18.78 -17.29 2.55
C ALA A 418 -19.07 -18.70 3.13
N ASN A 419 -18.63 -18.95 4.36
CA ASN A 419 -18.92 -20.15 5.14
C ASN A 419 -19.55 -19.86 6.53
N ASP A 420 -19.89 -18.60 6.80
CA ASP A 420 -20.45 -18.07 8.05
C ASP A 420 -19.65 -18.43 9.33
N ILE A 421 -18.32 -18.53 9.21
CA ILE A 421 -17.39 -18.84 10.30
C ILE A 421 -16.86 -17.55 10.94
N CYS A 422 -17.03 -17.42 12.26
CA CYS A 422 -16.55 -16.28 13.03
C CYS A 422 -15.50 -16.74 14.05
N CYS A 423 -14.28 -16.22 13.91
CA CYS A 423 -13.22 -16.35 14.89
C CYS A 423 -13.20 -15.08 15.75
N LEU A 424 -13.53 -15.25 17.04
CA LEU A 424 -13.49 -14.14 18.00
C LEU A 424 -12.06 -13.58 18.17
N PRO A 425 -11.93 -12.33 18.62
CA PRO A 425 -10.63 -11.65 18.69
C PRO A 425 -9.68 -12.33 19.66
N ARG A 426 -8.49 -12.69 19.19
CA ARG A 426 -7.42 -13.29 20.01
C ARG A 426 -6.01 -13.18 19.45
N PHE A 427 -5.86 -12.77 18.19
CA PHE A 427 -4.57 -12.62 17.53
C PHE A 427 -4.04 -11.20 17.72
N THR A 428 -2.73 -11.01 17.79
CA THR A 428 -2.10 -9.67 17.78
C THR A 428 -1.90 -9.15 16.36
N GLU A 429 -1.90 -10.03 15.37
CA GLU A 429 -1.86 -9.70 13.93
C GLU A 429 -2.59 -10.80 13.14
N ILE A 430 -3.22 -10.44 12.02
CA ILE A 430 -3.82 -11.37 11.05
C ILE A 430 -3.59 -10.86 9.64
N ASP A 431 -3.21 -11.76 8.72
CA ASP A 431 -3.12 -11.45 7.29
C ASP A 431 -4.54 -11.49 6.68
N GLU A 432 -5.16 -10.32 6.58
CA GLU A 432 -6.55 -10.16 6.11
C GLU A 432 -6.77 -10.63 4.67
N ASN A 433 -5.75 -10.57 3.82
CA ASN A 433 -5.82 -11.02 2.42
C ASN A 433 -5.95 -12.54 2.31
N GLU A 434 -5.58 -13.29 3.35
CA GLU A 434 -5.70 -14.75 3.38
C GLU A 434 -6.99 -15.22 4.04
N VAL A 435 -7.66 -14.36 4.81
CA VAL A 435 -8.96 -14.67 5.38
C VAL A 435 -9.97 -14.78 4.23
N GLY A 436 -10.87 -15.76 4.24
CA GLY A 436 -11.80 -15.95 3.11
C GLY A 436 -11.30 -16.90 2.04
N SER A 437 -9.98 -17.10 1.96
CA SER A 437 -9.38 -18.10 1.08
C SER A 437 -9.77 -19.52 1.51
N LYS A 438 -9.60 -20.51 0.63
CA LYS A 438 -9.69 -21.94 1.02
C LYS A 438 -8.44 -22.43 1.77
N ASN A 439 -7.52 -21.51 2.07
CA ASN A 439 -6.14 -21.76 2.43
C ASN A 439 -5.90 -21.44 3.92
N LEU A 440 -4.66 -21.61 4.37
CA LEU A 440 -4.24 -21.15 5.71
C LEU A 440 -4.13 -19.63 5.76
N ILE A 441 -4.28 -19.08 6.97
CA ILE A 441 -4.18 -17.65 7.27
C ILE A 441 -2.99 -17.44 8.19
N ARG A 442 -2.05 -16.57 7.82
CA ARG A 442 -0.95 -16.13 8.68
C ARG A 442 -1.48 -15.29 9.84
N VAL A 443 -1.04 -15.60 11.06
CA VAL A 443 -1.38 -14.87 12.28
C VAL A 443 -0.19 -14.70 13.19
N GLU A 444 -0.29 -13.71 14.08
CA GLU A 444 0.56 -13.61 15.27
C GLU A 444 -0.30 -13.74 16.54
N ALA A 445 0.18 -14.50 17.52
CA ALA A 445 -0.40 -14.54 18.85
C ALA A 445 0.69 -14.72 19.90
N ASN A 446 0.71 -13.84 20.90
CA ASN A 446 1.67 -13.89 22.02
C ASN A 446 3.11 -14.02 21.51
N ASP A 447 3.51 -13.10 20.62
CA ASP A 447 4.83 -13.04 20.00
C ASP A 447 5.26 -14.35 19.29
N THR A 448 4.27 -15.11 18.79
CA THR A 448 4.47 -16.34 18.04
C THR A 448 3.74 -16.22 16.72
N THR A 449 4.49 -16.25 15.61
CA THR A 449 3.95 -16.31 14.26
C THR A 449 3.53 -17.73 13.91
N GLY A 450 2.41 -17.87 13.21
CA GLY A 450 1.93 -19.16 12.73
C GLY A 450 0.89 -19.06 11.63
N TYR A 451 0.32 -20.20 11.29
CA TYR A 451 -0.75 -20.37 10.32
C TYR A 451 -1.93 -21.06 10.98
N ILE A 452 -3.12 -20.49 10.82
CA ILE A 452 -4.39 -21.07 11.24
C ILE A 452 -5.20 -21.53 10.02
N ASN A 453 -6.11 -22.47 10.22
CA ASN A 453 -7.15 -22.74 9.23
C ASN A 453 -8.29 -21.70 9.31
N GLN A 454 -9.28 -21.82 8.42
CA GLN A 454 -10.43 -20.92 8.35
C GLN A 454 -11.34 -20.95 9.60
N GLN A 455 -11.16 -21.93 10.50
CA GLN A 455 -11.84 -22.00 11.81
C GLN A 455 -11.05 -21.31 12.92
N GLY A 456 -9.89 -20.73 12.61
CA GLY A 456 -8.99 -20.13 13.60
C GLY A 456 -8.13 -21.14 14.37
N VAL A 457 -8.09 -22.40 13.96
CA VAL A 457 -7.26 -23.42 14.64
C VAL A 457 -5.86 -23.40 14.05
N PHE A 458 -4.83 -23.34 14.92
CA PHE A 458 -3.44 -23.42 14.48
C PHE A 458 -3.17 -24.74 13.76
N VAL A 459 -2.62 -24.62 12.56
CA VAL A 459 -2.12 -25.73 11.74
C VAL A 459 -0.60 -25.82 11.85
N TRP A 460 0.06 -24.67 11.98
CA TRP A 460 1.49 -24.57 12.24
C TRP A 460 1.78 -23.32 13.07
N PHE A 461 2.80 -23.36 13.90
CA PHE A 461 3.32 -22.17 14.59
C PHE A 461 4.80 -22.34 14.87
N ARG A 462 5.53 -21.22 14.92
CA ARG A 462 6.94 -21.22 15.26
C ARG A 462 7.11 -21.70 16.70
N VAL A 463 7.73 -22.86 16.90
CA VAL A 463 8.11 -23.29 18.24
C VAL A 463 9.32 -22.46 18.65
N ARG A 464 9.20 -21.65 19.70
CA ARG A 464 10.36 -20.99 20.31
C ARG A 464 11.31 -22.07 20.81
N SER A 465 12.47 -22.19 20.19
CA SER A 465 13.56 -23.01 20.74
C SER A 465 13.91 -22.44 22.11
N SER A 466 13.78 -23.24 23.18
CA SER A 466 14.15 -22.89 24.56
C SER A 466 15.66 -22.63 24.74
N MET A 467 16.44 -22.62 23.65
CA MET A 467 17.84 -22.25 23.59
C MET A 467 18.10 -21.31 22.41
N GLN A 468 17.94 -20.01 22.60
CA GLN A 468 18.74 -19.03 21.86
C GLN A 468 19.34 -18.03 22.85
N ASN A 469 20.44 -18.46 23.48
CA ASN A 469 21.44 -17.54 24.04
C ASN A 469 22.34 -16.93 22.94
N SER A 470 22.09 -17.25 21.67
CA SER A 470 22.77 -16.67 20.51
C SER A 470 22.02 -15.43 20.02
N LEU A 471 22.73 -14.32 19.87
CA LEU A 471 22.21 -13.03 19.40
C LEU A 471 21.46 -13.18 18.07
N ASN A 472 20.34 -12.48 17.93
CA ASN A 472 19.56 -12.46 16.70
C ASN A 472 20.40 -11.84 15.57
N LYS A 473 20.49 -12.53 14.42
CA LYS A 473 21.06 -11.96 13.20
C LYS A 473 19.97 -11.11 12.55
N ILE A 474 20.20 -9.81 12.41
CA ILE A 474 19.28 -8.94 11.67
C ILE A 474 19.45 -9.26 10.18
N ASN A 475 18.47 -9.96 9.60
CA ASN A 475 18.33 -9.98 8.15
C ASN A 475 17.76 -8.62 7.71
N ILE A 476 18.53 -7.91 6.91
CA ILE A 476 18.21 -6.55 6.50
C ILE A 476 17.05 -6.45 5.51
N ASP A 477 16.62 -7.54 4.85
CA ASP A 477 15.41 -7.49 4.02
C ASP A 477 14.12 -7.32 4.83
N SER A 478 14.18 -7.59 6.14
CA SER A 478 13.09 -7.37 7.09
C SER A 478 13.18 -6.02 7.83
N VAL A 479 14.16 -5.19 7.50
CA VAL A 479 14.37 -3.88 8.15
C VAL A 479 13.80 -2.79 7.24
N VAL A 480 12.51 -2.53 7.43
CA VAL A 480 11.72 -1.48 6.73
C VAL A 480 12.20 -0.06 7.12
N SER A 481 12.83 0.07 8.30
CA SER A 481 13.41 1.34 8.74
C SER A 481 14.52 1.08 9.75
N ILE A 482 15.71 1.67 9.55
CA ILE A 482 16.70 1.78 10.62
C ILE A 482 16.29 2.98 11.47
N GLU A 483 15.48 2.74 12.49
CA GLU A 483 15.19 3.75 13.50
C GLU A 483 16.47 4.00 14.31
N TYR A 484 17.07 5.18 14.11
CA TYR A 484 18.19 5.62 14.93
C TYR A 484 17.69 5.90 16.34
N LEU A 485 18.09 5.07 17.31
CA LEU A 485 17.96 5.38 18.73
C LEU A 485 18.74 6.65 19.01
N ALA A 486 18.05 7.73 19.39
CA ALA A 486 18.64 8.93 19.95
C ALA A 486 18.53 8.89 21.49
N PRO A 487 19.62 8.64 22.25
CA PRO A 487 19.60 8.74 23.69
C PRO A 487 20.18 10.08 24.17
N LYS A 488 19.52 10.59 25.22
CA LYS A 488 19.88 11.58 26.25
C LYS A 488 21.27 12.24 26.12
N ALA A 489 21.26 13.58 26.06
CA ALA A 489 22.45 14.42 26.24
C ALA A 489 23.20 14.01 27.52
N LEU A 490 24.52 13.82 27.39
CA LEU A 490 25.37 13.15 28.38
C LEU A 490 25.52 13.89 29.71
N HIS A 491 25.07 15.15 29.82
CA HIS A 491 25.04 15.87 31.08
C HIS A 491 23.96 16.96 31.06
N PHE A 492 22.69 16.71 31.42
CA PHE A 492 21.83 17.77 32.02
C PHE A 492 20.48 17.24 32.55
N ASN A 493 20.08 17.80 33.71
CA ASN A 493 18.71 17.89 34.21
C ASN A 493 18.15 19.22 33.70
N ILE A 494 17.32 19.22 32.65
CA ILE A 494 16.50 20.39 32.27
C ILE A 494 15.03 19.95 32.38
N PRO A 495 14.21 20.60 33.22
CA PRO A 495 12.77 20.44 33.16
C PRO A 495 12.25 21.24 31.95
N HIS A 496 11.32 20.64 31.20
CA HIS A 496 10.56 21.19 30.06
C HIS A 496 11.09 20.87 28.63
N PHE A 497 10.36 19.93 28.02
CA PHE A 497 10.20 19.61 26.59
C PHE A 497 11.38 19.06 25.77
N VAL A 498 11.43 17.72 25.66
CA VAL A 498 11.49 17.01 24.36
C VAL A 498 10.62 15.74 24.49
N TYR A 499 9.55 15.65 23.72
CA TYR A 499 8.79 14.42 23.55
C TYR A 499 9.61 13.52 22.63
N ILE A 500 10.18 12.43 23.16
CA ILE A 500 10.92 11.43 22.39
C ILE A 500 10.00 10.21 22.28
N GLY A 501 9.70 9.81 21.05
CA GLY A 501 8.99 8.56 20.76
C GLY A 501 9.66 7.36 21.41
N ASN A 502 8.85 6.37 21.78
CA ASN A 502 9.19 5.24 22.63
C ASN A 502 10.53 4.58 22.27
N LEU A 503 11.43 4.45 23.26
CA LEU A 503 12.33 3.32 23.58
C LEU A 503 13.41 3.80 24.60
N HIS A 504 13.25 3.42 25.88
CA HIS A 504 14.28 3.42 26.96
C HIS A 504 15.36 2.28 26.93
N SER A 505 16.65 2.56 26.67
CA SER A 505 17.73 1.63 27.08
C SER A 505 18.43 2.08 28.36
N LYS A 506 18.70 1.16 29.30
CA LYS A 506 19.68 1.36 30.39
C LYS A 506 21.10 1.23 29.79
N SER A 507 21.82 2.34 29.60
CA SER A 507 23.21 2.30 29.18
C SER A 507 24.12 2.16 30.40
N ASP A 508 24.43 0.93 30.80
CA ASP A 508 25.56 0.69 31.71
C ASP A 508 26.86 0.62 30.89
N SER A 509 27.73 1.60 31.11
CA SER A 509 29.20 1.53 30.94
C SER A 509 29.78 1.31 29.53
N ILE A 510 29.97 2.40 28.76
CA ILE A 510 30.90 2.42 27.61
C ILE A 510 32.15 3.23 28.00
N ILE A 511 33.33 2.63 27.86
CA ILE A 511 34.63 3.20 28.24
C ILE A 511 35.19 4.10 27.11
N TYR A 512 35.58 5.33 27.47
CA TYR A 512 36.08 6.36 26.56
C TYR A 512 37.58 6.23 26.27
N GLU A 513 37.98 6.40 25.00
CA GLU A 513 39.38 6.70 24.62
C GLU A 513 39.41 7.91 23.68
N LYS A 514 40.42 8.78 23.86
CA LYS A 514 40.67 9.95 23.01
C LYS A 514 41.17 9.52 21.62
N SER A 515 40.37 9.63 20.56
CA SER A 515 40.86 9.51 19.17
C SER A 515 41.29 10.89 18.63
N LYS A 516 42.24 10.89 17.67
CA LYS A 516 43.08 12.05 17.31
C LYS A 516 42.91 12.59 15.87
N LYS A 517 41.83 12.27 15.14
CA LYS A 517 41.64 12.76 13.76
C LYS A 517 40.31 13.48 13.58
N GLY A 518 40.36 14.78 13.24
CA GLY A 518 39.25 15.57 12.74
C GLY A 518 39.65 16.29 11.45
N ILE A 519 38.75 16.37 10.48
CA ILE A 519 38.91 17.25 9.32
C ILE A 519 37.53 17.80 8.90
N THR A 520 37.33 19.10 9.10
CA THR A 520 36.88 20.08 8.10
C THR A 520 37.26 21.47 8.61
N GLU A 521 38.06 22.22 7.85
CA GLU A 521 38.84 23.37 8.33
C GLU A 521 38.05 24.62 8.74
N ASN A 522 36.73 24.68 8.57
CA ASN A 522 35.93 25.87 8.95
C ASN A 522 34.76 25.59 9.90
N LEU A 523 34.45 24.33 10.21
CA LEU A 523 33.50 23.94 11.25
C LEU A 523 34.11 22.72 11.95
N GLN A 524 34.59 22.92 13.18
CA GLN A 524 35.24 21.90 14.00
C GLN A 524 34.20 20.90 14.53
N LEU A 525 33.64 20.08 13.63
CA LEU A 525 32.73 18.98 13.91
C LEU A 525 33.46 17.64 13.72
N GLN A 526 33.26 16.68 14.63
CA GLN A 526 33.89 15.35 14.54
C GLN A 526 32.83 14.25 14.71
N LEU A 527 32.63 13.43 13.67
CA LEU A 527 31.92 12.15 13.78
C LEU A 527 32.96 11.05 13.96
N VAL A 528 32.90 10.35 15.10
CA VAL A 528 33.77 9.20 15.38
C VAL A 528 32.89 7.98 15.54
N ILE A 529 32.95 7.06 14.59
CA ILE A 529 32.35 5.73 14.79
C ILE A 529 33.40 4.87 15.47
N LYS A 530 33.20 4.60 16.76
CA LYS A 530 33.95 3.56 17.45
C LYS A 530 33.11 2.29 17.40
N VAL A 531 33.57 1.30 16.63
CA VAL A 531 33.02 -0.06 16.63
C VAL A 531 33.02 -0.60 18.06
N LEU A 532 31.89 -0.43 18.73
CA LEU A 532 31.60 -0.99 20.04
C LEU A 532 30.56 -2.07 19.80
N ASN A 533 30.86 -3.31 20.16
CA ASN A 533 29.90 -4.41 20.14
C ASN A 533 28.85 -4.13 21.24
N ILE A 534 27.71 -3.56 20.86
CA ILE A 534 26.61 -3.24 21.76
C ILE A 534 25.43 -4.15 21.43
N LYS A 535 24.71 -4.61 22.46
CA LYS A 535 23.41 -5.29 22.30
C LYS A 535 22.32 -4.23 22.25
N ASN A 536 21.49 -4.22 21.21
CA ASN A 536 20.29 -3.38 21.17
C ASN A 536 19.09 -4.05 21.89
N TRP A 537 17.96 -3.36 22.01
CA TRP A 537 16.74 -3.90 22.65
C TRP A 537 16.21 -5.17 21.96
N PHE A 538 16.44 -5.30 20.66
CA PHE A 538 16.08 -6.49 19.88
C PHE A 538 17.05 -7.69 20.10
N GLY A 539 18.04 -7.56 21.00
CA GLY A 539 19.02 -8.61 21.27
C GLY A 539 19.96 -8.88 20.10
N CYS A 540 20.22 -7.88 19.25
CA CYS A 540 21.04 -8.00 18.04
C CYS A 540 22.44 -7.38 18.25
N GLU A 541 23.42 -7.88 17.49
CA GLU A 541 24.75 -7.28 17.40
C GLU A 541 24.69 -5.96 16.61
N GLY A 542 25.36 -4.92 17.11
CA GLY A 542 25.51 -3.65 16.42
C GLY A 542 26.82 -2.94 16.76
N TYR A 543 27.15 -1.93 15.95
CA TYR A 543 28.25 -1.00 16.12
C TYR A 543 27.76 0.25 16.86
N GLY A 544 28.47 0.70 17.89
CA GLY A 544 28.29 2.05 18.44
C GLY A 544 28.79 3.15 17.50
N GLY A 545 28.07 4.26 17.40
CA GLY A 545 28.51 5.49 16.73
C GLY A 545 28.44 6.66 17.70
N ILE A 546 29.43 7.58 17.63
CA ILE A 546 29.46 8.80 18.44
C ILE A 546 29.60 10.02 17.53
N PHE A 547 28.61 10.90 17.56
CA PHE A 547 28.68 12.22 16.92
C PHE A 547 29.06 13.26 17.96
N LYS A 548 30.17 13.99 17.82
CA LYS A 548 30.68 14.91 18.86
C LYS A 548 30.88 16.34 18.36
N ASN A 549 30.44 17.32 19.15
CA ASN A 549 30.83 18.70 18.97
C ASN A 549 32.22 18.93 19.57
N VAL A 550 33.21 19.20 18.73
CA VAL A 550 34.59 19.52 19.14
C VAL A 550 34.92 21.00 18.94
N SER A 551 33.93 21.82 18.61
CA SER A 551 34.07 23.27 18.53
C SER A 551 33.94 23.90 19.92
N ASN A 552 34.32 25.18 20.01
CA ASN A 552 34.19 25.97 21.24
C ASN A 552 32.79 26.59 21.43
N ASP A 553 31.84 26.36 20.50
CA ASP A 553 30.50 26.91 20.55
C ASP A 553 29.38 25.85 20.53
N THR A 554 28.20 26.22 21.05
CA THR A 554 27.00 25.38 20.96
C THR A 554 26.50 25.33 19.51
N LEU A 555 26.31 24.13 18.99
CA LEU A 555 25.75 23.90 17.67
C LEU A 555 24.26 23.67 17.76
N VAL A 556 23.51 24.36 16.91
CA VAL A 556 22.07 24.12 16.75
C VAL A 556 21.85 23.55 15.37
N MET A 557 21.59 22.26 15.30
CA MET A 557 21.38 21.57 14.03
C MET A 557 19.87 21.44 13.76
N GLY A 558 19.44 21.87 12.57
CA GLY A 558 18.07 21.69 12.09
C GLY A 558 17.92 20.40 11.27
N ASN A 559 17.33 20.47 10.08
CA ASN A 559 17.07 19.30 9.22
C ASN A 559 18.38 18.58 8.85
N ASN A 560 18.63 17.41 9.44
CA ASN A 560 19.77 16.56 9.13
C ASN A 560 19.31 15.27 8.43
N THR A 561 20.16 14.72 7.58
CA THR A 561 19.91 13.41 6.93
C THR A 561 21.07 12.48 7.23
N ILE A 562 20.80 11.32 7.80
CA ILE A 562 21.79 10.27 8.04
C ILE A 562 21.52 9.15 7.02
N ILE A 563 22.56 8.74 6.29
CA ILE A 563 22.51 7.60 5.38
C ILE A 563 23.65 6.63 5.69
N ILE A 564 23.47 5.36 5.34
CA ILE A 564 24.52 4.36 5.39
C ILE A 564 24.94 4.07 3.94
N GLN A 565 26.24 3.94 3.72
CA GLN A 565 26.80 3.52 2.44
C GLN A 565 27.59 2.25 2.62
N ALA A 566 27.59 1.40 1.60
CA ALA A 566 28.47 0.24 1.49
C ALA A 566 29.32 0.35 0.23
N LEU A 567 30.45 -0.33 0.26
CA LEU A 567 31.35 -0.42 -0.88
C LEU A 567 30.84 -1.51 -1.84
N ASN A 568 30.57 -1.17 -3.10
CA ASN A 568 30.21 -2.16 -4.11
C ASN A 568 31.45 -2.87 -4.69
N GLU A 569 31.24 -3.85 -5.58
CA GLU A 569 32.32 -4.62 -6.20
C GLU A 569 33.33 -3.74 -6.99
N ASP A 570 32.85 -2.65 -7.59
CA ASP A 570 33.68 -1.65 -8.29
C ASP A 570 34.45 -0.71 -7.36
N LYS A 571 34.37 -0.92 -6.04
CA LYS A 571 34.95 -0.06 -5.00
C LYS A 571 34.36 1.36 -4.96
N ASN A 572 33.12 1.50 -5.39
CA ASN A 572 32.34 2.73 -5.28
C ASN A 572 31.43 2.68 -4.05
N TRP A 573 31.34 3.80 -3.34
CA TRP A 573 30.41 3.94 -2.23
C TRP A 573 29.00 4.17 -2.73
N LYS A 574 28.12 3.22 -2.47
CA LYS A 574 26.71 3.26 -2.80
C LYS A 574 25.90 3.39 -1.52
N THR A 575 24.90 4.25 -1.54
CA THR A 575 23.92 4.29 -0.46
C THR A 575 23.22 2.94 -0.42
N ILE A 576 23.16 2.34 0.76
CA ILE A 576 22.38 1.12 0.95
C ILE A 576 21.04 1.55 1.51
N PHE A 577 19.98 1.13 0.83
CA PHE A 577 18.58 1.19 1.24
C PHE A 577 18.16 2.33 2.20
N TYR A 578 17.41 3.30 1.66
CA TYR A 578 16.71 4.36 2.38
C TYR A 578 15.25 4.33 1.92
N GLU A 579 14.40 3.59 2.63
CA GLU A 579 12.95 3.73 2.47
C GLU A 579 12.47 4.92 3.32
N ARG A 580 11.84 5.91 2.68
CA ARG A 580 11.06 6.93 3.41
C ARG A 580 9.64 6.38 3.65
N GLY A 581 9.34 5.91 4.85
CA GLY A 581 7.95 5.71 5.30
C GLY A 581 7.86 5.05 6.69
N PRO A 582 6.85 5.37 7.55
CA PRO A 582 5.48 5.67 7.15
C PRO A 582 4.97 7.09 7.46
N SER A 583 3.81 7.36 6.86
CA SER A 583 2.90 8.51 6.78
C SER A 583 2.59 9.34 8.04
N CYS A 584 3.19 9.09 9.20
CA CYS A 584 3.02 9.94 10.38
C CYS A 584 4.19 10.93 10.50
N GLY A 585 4.27 11.89 9.57
CA GLY A 585 4.78 13.28 9.71
C GLY A 585 5.92 13.67 10.67
N ASN A 586 6.70 12.77 11.27
CA ASN A 586 7.57 13.04 12.41
C ASN A 586 9.01 12.50 12.23
N TYR A 587 9.52 12.47 11.00
CA TYR A 587 10.99 12.40 10.79
C TYR A 587 11.68 13.76 10.90
N TYR A 588 10.96 14.78 11.38
CA TYR A 588 11.56 16.04 11.81
C TYR A 588 12.03 15.90 13.25
N ILE A 589 13.29 15.57 13.47
CA ILE A 589 13.95 15.86 14.74
C ILE A 589 14.22 17.38 14.73
N PRO A 590 13.49 18.22 15.47
CA PRO A 590 13.76 19.64 15.50
C PRO A 590 14.92 19.90 16.46
N ILE A 591 15.87 20.72 16.03
CA ILE A 591 16.76 21.53 16.87
C ILE A 591 17.42 20.72 17.98
N SER A 592 18.46 19.96 17.63
CA SER A 592 19.32 19.34 18.64
C SER A 592 20.47 20.30 18.97
N PHE A 593 20.44 20.83 20.19
CA PHE A 593 21.55 21.60 20.76
C PHE A 593 22.69 20.63 21.09
N LEU A 594 23.89 20.91 20.58
CA LEU A 594 25.10 20.17 20.93
C LEU A 594 26.11 21.16 21.50
N MET A 595 26.32 21.16 22.82
CA MET A 595 27.29 22.05 23.47
C MET A 595 28.72 21.65 23.15
N PRO A 596 29.70 22.56 23.32
CA PRO A 596 31.12 22.22 23.22
C PRO A 596 31.46 21.00 24.07
N GLY A 597 31.99 19.95 23.44
CA GLY A 597 32.39 18.71 24.11
C GLY A 597 31.29 17.65 24.25
N ASP A 598 30.02 17.97 23.97
CA ASP A 598 28.92 16.99 23.99
C ASP A 598 28.88 16.14 22.71
N GLY A 599 28.19 15.00 22.81
CA GLY A 599 27.94 14.13 21.67
C GLY A 599 26.66 13.32 21.76
N TRP A 600 26.22 12.79 20.62
CA TRP A 600 25.16 11.78 20.52
C TRP A 600 25.77 10.40 20.32
N ASN A 601 25.19 9.42 20.98
CA ASN A 601 25.47 8.02 20.71
C ASN A 601 24.34 7.46 19.86
N PHE A 602 24.66 6.61 18.90
CA PHE A 602 23.67 5.85 18.13
C PHE A 602 24.19 4.42 17.91
N ILE A 603 23.29 3.49 17.62
CA ILE A 603 23.65 2.10 17.32
C ILE A 603 23.38 1.85 15.84
N ILE A 604 24.35 1.26 15.15
CA ILE A 604 24.24 0.81 13.78
C ILE A 604 24.11 -0.71 13.81
N PRO A 605 23.07 -1.31 13.20
CA PRO A 605 22.95 -2.76 13.13
C PRO A 605 24.17 -3.40 12.46
N LYS A 606 24.61 -4.56 12.94
CA LYS A 606 25.53 -5.38 12.17
C LYS A 606 24.74 -6.10 11.09
N PHE A 607 24.95 -5.70 9.85
CA PHE A 607 24.26 -6.26 8.72
C PHE A 607 24.78 -7.67 8.39
N TYR A 608 23.84 -8.57 8.14
CA TYR A 608 24.09 -9.92 7.66
C TYR A 608 23.61 -10.03 6.21
N GLY A 609 24.46 -10.62 5.37
CA GLY A 609 24.24 -10.75 3.93
C GLY A 609 25.24 -11.73 3.32
N SER A 610 25.14 -11.91 2.01
CA SER A 610 25.94 -12.85 1.21
C SER A 610 27.33 -12.33 0.87
N ILE A 611 27.50 -11.01 0.74
CA ILE A 611 28.73 -10.35 0.30
C ILE A 611 29.34 -9.61 1.49
N LYS A 612 30.60 -9.92 1.83
CA LYS A 612 31.35 -9.14 2.82
C LYS A 612 31.77 -7.79 2.22
N THR A 613 31.50 -6.70 2.91
CA THR A 613 31.87 -5.35 2.44
C THR A 613 32.23 -4.41 3.60
N LYS A 614 32.69 -3.20 3.26
CA LYS A 614 32.90 -2.08 4.16
C LYS A 614 31.69 -1.14 4.11
N PHE A 615 31.32 -0.62 5.26
CA PHE A 615 30.22 0.32 5.46
C PHE A 615 30.77 1.63 6.03
N ARG A 616 30.03 2.72 5.80
CA ARG A 616 30.23 4.01 6.45
C ARG A 616 28.90 4.73 6.62
N VAL A 617 28.82 5.63 7.59
CA VAL A 617 27.70 6.54 7.79
C VAL A 617 28.04 7.90 7.19
N VAL A 618 27.07 8.50 6.53
CA VAL A 618 27.17 9.86 6.00
C VAL A 618 26.05 10.70 6.59
N VAL A 619 26.40 11.84 7.19
CA VAL A 619 25.47 12.81 7.77
C VAL A 619 25.51 14.09 6.94
N TYR A 620 24.35 14.52 6.44
CA TYR A 620 24.15 15.81 5.79
C TYR A 620 23.48 16.77 6.77
N ILE A 621 24.11 17.91 7.04
CA ILE A 621 23.57 18.99 7.87
C ILE A 621 23.10 20.11 6.93
N ASN A 622 21.79 20.28 6.81
CA ASN A 622 21.20 21.25 5.86
C ASN A 622 21.03 22.66 6.47
N SER A 623 21.02 22.78 7.81
CA SER A 623 20.88 24.07 8.49
C SER A 623 21.58 24.10 9.83
N LEU A 624 22.37 25.15 10.08
CA LEU A 624 22.96 25.50 11.37
C LEU A 624 22.36 26.82 11.86
N TYR A 625 21.68 26.83 13.00
CA TYR A 625 21.19 28.06 13.63
C TYR A 625 22.25 28.60 14.58
N TYR A 626 23.16 29.40 14.04
CA TYR A 626 24.09 30.21 14.85
C TYR A 626 23.55 31.65 14.89
N PRO A 627 23.70 32.42 15.98
CA PRO A 627 23.20 33.81 16.02
C PRO A 627 23.82 34.76 14.98
N LYS A 628 24.76 34.29 14.13
CA LYS A 628 25.50 35.07 13.14
C LYS A 628 25.95 34.30 11.87
N VAL A 629 25.22 33.27 11.41
CA VAL A 629 25.54 32.61 10.11
C VAL A 629 24.28 32.49 9.24
N PRO A 630 24.32 32.90 7.95
CA PRO A 630 23.18 32.75 7.04
C PRO A 630 22.92 31.27 6.71
N VAL A 631 21.70 30.98 6.24
CA VAL A 631 21.30 29.66 5.69
C VAL A 631 22.42 29.09 4.82
N LEU A 632 22.83 27.86 5.10
CA LEU A 632 23.89 27.19 4.36
C LEU A 632 23.48 27.11 2.87
N LYS A 633 24.34 27.58 1.96
CA LYS A 633 24.11 27.45 0.51
C LYS A 633 24.18 25.99 0.04
N GLU A 634 24.97 25.18 0.73
CA GLU A 634 25.14 23.74 0.49
C GLU A 634 25.23 22.99 1.83
N PRO A 635 24.68 21.76 1.92
CA PRO A 635 24.71 20.99 3.15
C PRO A 635 26.14 20.55 3.54
N ILE A 636 26.44 20.56 4.84
CA ILE A 636 27.71 20.04 5.35
C ILE A 636 27.63 18.52 5.37
N LYS A 637 28.55 17.86 4.68
CA LYS A 637 28.66 16.39 4.62
C LYS A 637 29.73 15.89 5.59
N ILE A 638 29.35 15.03 6.52
CA ILE A 638 30.24 14.37 7.48
C ILE A 638 30.23 12.88 7.20
N ILE A 639 31.41 12.26 7.14
CA ILE A 639 31.57 10.83 6.85
C ILE A 639 32.28 10.16 8.02
N SER A 640 31.80 8.99 8.43
CA SER A 640 32.41 8.21 9.49
C SER A 640 33.65 7.43 9.07
N ASP A 641 34.34 6.83 10.05
CA ASP A 641 35.23 5.70 9.82
C ASP A 641 34.48 4.51 9.19
N GLU A 642 35.23 3.66 8.50
CA GLU A 642 34.72 2.46 7.86
C GLU A 642 34.58 1.30 8.87
N PHE A 643 33.54 0.49 8.71
CA PHE A 643 33.34 -0.71 9.50
C PHE A 643 32.97 -1.91 8.62
N ASP A 644 33.36 -3.12 9.04
CA ASP A 644 33.02 -4.34 8.32
C ASP A 644 31.53 -4.68 8.45
N GLY A 645 30.98 -5.34 7.45
CA GLY A 645 29.66 -5.96 7.53
C GLY A 645 29.41 -6.89 6.36
N TYR A 646 28.17 -7.33 6.22
CA TYR A 646 27.74 -8.12 5.08
C TYR A 646 26.49 -7.51 4.46
N ILE A 647 26.41 -7.57 3.13
CA ILE A 647 25.33 -7.00 2.33
C ILE A 647 24.83 -8.04 1.32
N ASN A 648 23.59 -7.89 0.85
CA ASN A 648 23.06 -8.58 -0.30
C ASN A 648 23.03 -7.64 -1.52
N PRO A 649 23.23 -8.16 -2.75
CA PRO A 649 23.21 -7.37 -3.99
C PRO A 649 22.02 -6.40 -4.12
N GLY A 650 20.80 -6.85 -3.77
CA GLY A 650 19.58 -6.04 -3.83
C GLY A 650 19.58 -4.77 -2.98
N GLN A 651 20.55 -4.62 -2.06
CA GLN A 651 20.63 -3.46 -1.20
C GLN A 651 21.41 -2.29 -1.80
N PHE A 652 22.10 -2.49 -2.93
CA PHE A 652 22.72 -1.41 -3.70
C PHE A 652 21.71 -0.63 -4.56
N ILE A 653 20.48 -1.12 -4.65
CA ILE A 653 19.39 -0.50 -5.41
C ILE A 653 18.93 0.76 -4.66
N ASP A 654 19.12 1.93 -5.29
CA ASP A 654 18.58 3.21 -4.81
C ASP A 654 17.09 3.28 -5.17
N HIS A 655 16.22 3.01 -4.21
CA HIS A 655 14.76 3.12 -4.38
C HIS A 655 14.35 4.60 -4.46
N GLN A 656 14.63 5.27 -5.58
CA GLN A 656 14.11 6.62 -5.85
C GLN A 656 12.68 6.63 -6.40
N SER A 657 12.06 5.47 -6.62
CA SER A 657 10.69 5.36 -7.10
C SER A 657 9.70 5.57 -5.95
N GLY A 658 8.91 6.64 -6.07
CA GLY A 658 7.84 7.00 -5.13
C GLY A 658 6.75 5.95 -5.00
N HIS A 659 5.95 6.14 -3.95
CA HIS A 659 4.73 5.38 -3.65
C HIS A 659 4.90 3.88 -3.38
N PHE A 660 5.17 3.56 -2.10
CA PHE A 660 4.48 2.44 -1.47
C PHE A 660 2.99 2.75 -1.48
N GLY A 661 2.31 2.26 -2.52
CA GLY A 661 0.89 2.03 -2.45
C GLY A 661 0.65 1.11 -1.26
N MET A 662 0.03 1.66 -0.23
CA MET A 662 -0.91 0.91 0.60
C MET A 662 -1.79 0.12 -0.37
N TYR A 663 -1.77 -1.21 -0.23
CA TYR A 663 -2.92 -2.00 -0.63
C TYR A 663 -4.12 -1.59 0.21
#